data_AF-A0A1X0NZ23-F1
#
_entry.id   AF-A0A1X0NZ23-F1
#
_cell.length_a   1.000
_cell.length_b   1.000
_cell.length_c   1.000
_cell.angle_alpha   90.00
_cell.angle_beta   90.00
_cell.angle_gamma   90.00
#
_symmetry.space_group_name_H-M   'P 1'
#
loop_
_entity.id
_entity.type
_entity.pdbx_description
1 polymer ?
#
loop_
_entity_poly.entity_id
_entity_poly.type
_entity_poly.pdbx_seq_one_letter_code
_entity_poly.pdbx_strand_id
1 'polypeptide(L)'
;MTSLYKNECKLFPKGAVVAYERLDRENASGWSWTLGTIQQHKENEHTCVVRSWQPESWNVAGSGSSSSSQRNNNNNNNVIQAILEELNRVNSRMKAAQYRLLDAEEDTSKRSQSPPTHISSDKSYKSRKSSVSESWLHPGRGLTDEISKCLRELKECRSKTKDLNDELQRLRNSSSGNPTVTFFKRCGNSEETILASSLIKILPVDTNTSVCVMTATEAASIDEEAQPLRAELLQQLDRSSEEFLGAVAELRSLQAFSDELESRMELCQDVMIKLAKASSKSETPHSPKSVTLSEVRQLRDEVMGMAHWNWHHDQQQQQHQSSKGVKTRHKTCFTWPMADMLINNKPEELLSTFTIDVAQCLNAPLDCVSNVCFEVAQTGLVVTFDVYHPNHITKSEVDARLSAYPFLLLENLYRSAEEPKKGLDLAIEEVCRALGIDERKYSGMRFKEFIEQLSALSSSSDKDAYESEIGDMLMLIDKMHSENRSLQYTLAKSTEEFRKQTAETQREREYLKMKNADLNEEIERLNNVNAKLRELADRLEGDLQSFNLQHANIERIRAQRNLNKNESDDGSLYCITLQEYSDEKERAQNLQNELNEAKRNYDELKQILNDKEAKEIQTNNEQRNRETDANNAIHELQQQNNDLLQKLEEAMEETNRMDSELKEFRRKRCEALELREHDGQLEVPTTFLPPAQGAECPVDPEVIAGEPLYCVTMDELN
;
A
#
# COMPACT_ATOMS: atom_id res chain seq x y z
N MET A 1 12.11 24.46 5.63
CA MET A 1 11.89 23.89 6.99
C MET A 1 10.46 24.09 7.54
N THR A 2 9.45 24.38 6.72
CA THR A 2 8.06 24.67 7.19
C THR A 2 6.97 23.82 6.52
N SER A 3 7.31 22.82 5.70
CA SER A 3 6.32 21.97 5.00
C SER A 3 6.16 20.55 5.56
N LEU A 4 6.86 20.18 6.63
CA LEU A 4 6.78 18.83 7.24
C LEU A 4 5.67 18.65 8.29
N TYR A 5 4.95 19.72 8.65
CA TYR A 5 4.07 19.73 9.83
C TYR A 5 2.59 19.53 9.50
N LYS A 6 2.25 18.51 8.71
CA LYS A 6 0.86 18.25 8.31
C LYS A 6 0.38 16.81 8.47
N ASN A 7 1.00 16.04 9.36
CA ASN A 7 0.39 14.80 9.84
C ASN A 7 -0.24 15.05 11.22
N GLU A 8 -1.56 15.05 11.23
CA GLU A 8 -2.38 15.11 12.45
C GLU A 8 -1.93 13.99 13.39
N CYS A 9 -1.20 14.33 14.46
CA CYS A 9 -0.98 13.39 15.55
C CYS A 9 -2.35 12.92 16.03
N LYS A 10 -2.58 11.60 16.08
CA LYS A 10 -3.82 11.02 16.62
C LYS A 10 -4.03 11.51 18.06
N LEU A 11 -4.83 12.55 18.23
CA LEU A 11 -5.16 13.12 19.53
C LEU A 11 -6.24 12.25 20.16
N PHE A 12 -5.82 11.24 20.90
CA PHE A 12 -6.71 10.42 21.70
C PHE A 12 -7.20 11.18 22.94
N PRO A 13 -8.42 10.92 23.44
CA PRO A 13 -8.97 11.70 24.53
C PRO A 13 -8.28 11.36 25.87
N LYS A 14 -8.12 12.38 26.71
CA LYS A 14 -7.64 12.21 28.10
C LYS A 14 -8.54 11.21 28.84
N GLY A 15 -7.93 10.27 29.54
CA GLY A 15 -8.62 9.20 30.27
C GLY A 15 -8.89 7.94 29.44
N ALA A 16 -8.65 7.95 28.13
CA ALA A 16 -8.77 6.75 27.31
C ALA A 16 -7.68 5.73 27.67
N VAL A 17 -8.05 4.45 27.62
CA VAL A 17 -7.10 3.33 27.66
C VAL A 17 -6.62 3.06 26.24
N VAL A 18 -5.32 2.99 26.05
CA VAL A 18 -4.67 2.89 24.74
C VAL A 18 -3.59 1.82 24.76
N ALA A 19 -3.42 1.15 23.62
CA ALA A 19 -2.24 0.35 23.35
C ALA A 19 -1.14 1.25 22.77
N TYR A 20 0.08 1.12 23.27
CA TYR A 20 1.22 1.89 22.80
C TYR A 20 2.47 1.03 22.68
N GLU A 21 3.35 1.41 21.75
CA GLU A 21 4.62 0.73 21.54
C GLU A 21 5.62 1.04 22.64
N ARG A 22 6.37 0.02 23.04
CA ARG A 22 7.43 0.11 24.03
C ARG A 22 8.61 -0.75 23.57
N LEU A 23 9.81 -0.27 23.82
CA LEU A 23 11.02 -1.09 23.66
C LEU A 23 11.21 -1.95 24.92
N ASP A 24 11.31 -3.26 24.75
CA ASP A 24 11.58 -4.16 25.86
C ASP A 24 12.98 -3.92 26.41
N ARG A 25 13.07 -3.55 27.69
CA ARG A 25 14.37 -3.31 28.36
C ARG A 25 15.15 -4.59 28.66
N GLU A 26 14.48 -5.75 28.66
CA GLU A 26 15.08 -7.05 28.98
C GLU A 26 15.58 -7.79 27.73
N ASN A 27 14.89 -7.63 26.59
CA ASN A 27 15.30 -8.13 25.28
C ASN A 27 15.65 -6.93 24.40
N ALA A 28 16.92 -6.52 24.40
CA ALA A 28 17.42 -5.28 23.79
C ALA A 28 17.21 -5.11 22.25
N SER A 29 16.39 -5.95 21.61
CA SER A 29 16.13 -5.95 20.17
C SER A 29 14.65 -6.16 19.79
N GLY A 30 13.71 -6.24 20.76
CA GLY A 30 12.30 -6.51 20.50
C GLY A 30 11.39 -5.30 20.73
N TRP A 31 10.67 -4.86 19.71
CA TRP A 31 9.51 -3.97 19.89
C TRP A 31 8.36 -4.77 20.48
N SER A 32 7.80 -4.30 21.59
CA SER A 32 6.59 -4.84 22.21
C SER A 32 5.53 -3.74 22.33
N TRP A 33 4.32 -4.11 22.74
CA TRP A 33 3.28 -3.13 23.07
C TRP A 33 2.75 -3.39 24.47
N THR A 34 2.23 -2.33 25.09
CA THR A 34 1.59 -2.41 26.41
C THR A 34 0.41 -1.44 26.49
N LEU A 35 -0.32 -1.48 27.60
CA LEU A 35 -1.50 -0.64 27.79
C LEU A 35 -1.20 0.56 28.68
N GLY A 36 -1.85 1.68 28.40
CA GLY A 36 -1.70 2.93 29.13
C GLY A 36 -3.02 3.69 29.25
N THR A 37 -3.18 4.49 30.30
CA THR A 37 -4.26 5.48 30.37
C THR A 37 -3.71 6.87 30.15
N ILE A 38 -4.21 7.57 29.14
CA ILE A 38 -3.76 8.93 28.79
C ILE A 38 -4.07 9.90 29.93
N GLN A 39 -3.03 10.55 30.47
CA GLN A 39 -3.17 11.59 31.51
C GLN A 39 -3.15 12.99 30.91
N GLN A 40 -2.28 13.23 29.93
CA GLN A 40 -2.08 14.54 29.33
C GLN A 40 -1.38 14.43 27.97
N HIS A 41 -1.82 15.24 27.01
CA HIS A 41 -1.07 15.52 25.78
C HIS A 41 -0.23 16.78 25.96
N LYS A 42 1.02 16.73 25.49
CA LYS A 42 1.88 17.91 25.39
C LYS A 42 1.98 18.31 23.92
N GLU A 43 1.03 19.14 23.49
CA GLU A 43 0.85 19.53 22.07
C GLU A 43 2.12 20.12 21.43
N ASN A 44 2.92 20.86 22.20
CA ASN A 44 4.15 21.48 21.68
C ASN A 44 5.34 20.51 21.56
N GLU A 45 5.31 19.38 22.26
CA GLU A 45 6.44 18.45 22.37
C GLU A 45 6.22 17.12 21.62
N HIS A 46 5.08 16.94 20.94
CA HIS A 46 4.69 15.68 20.27
C HIS A 46 4.76 14.46 21.20
N THR A 47 4.58 14.67 22.51
CA THR A 47 4.64 13.65 23.55
C THR A 47 3.31 13.51 24.28
N CYS A 48 3.08 12.32 24.83
CA CYS A 48 1.91 11.97 25.62
C CYS A 48 2.36 11.37 26.95
N VAL A 49 1.72 11.77 28.05
CA VAL A 49 1.92 11.16 29.37
C VAL A 49 0.87 10.08 29.55
N VAL A 50 1.32 8.83 29.66
CA VAL A 50 0.48 7.66 29.87
C VAL A 50 0.75 7.05 31.22
N ARG A 51 -0.31 6.63 31.92
CA ARG A 51 -0.21 5.81 33.13
C ARG A 51 -0.18 4.35 32.72
N SER A 52 0.94 3.67 32.95
CA SER A 52 1.16 2.31 32.46
C SER A 52 0.27 1.27 33.16
N TRP A 53 -0.12 0.25 32.41
CA TRP A 53 -0.73 -0.96 32.92
C TRP A 53 0.31 -2.08 32.78
N GLN A 54 0.53 -2.82 33.86
CA GLN A 54 1.50 -3.91 33.82
C GLN A 54 0.80 -5.23 33.48
N PRO A 55 1.37 -6.02 32.55
CA PRO A 55 0.95 -7.41 32.37
C PRO A 55 1.36 -8.20 33.61
N GLU A 56 0.39 -8.82 34.29
CA GLU A 56 0.66 -9.68 35.43
C GLU A 56 0.70 -11.11 34.92
N SER A 57 1.84 -11.80 35.08
CA SER A 57 1.86 -13.23 34.85
C SER A 57 0.94 -13.89 35.87
N TRP A 58 0.12 -14.84 35.43
CA TRP A 58 -0.77 -15.63 36.30
C TRP A 58 -0.03 -16.43 37.40
N ASN A 59 1.31 -16.34 37.45
CA ASN A 59 2.19 -16.84 38.50
C ASN A 59 2.72 -15.68 39.37
N VAL A 60 2.23 -15.56 40.61
CA VAL A 60 2.92 -14.77 41.64
C VAL A 60 3.35 -15.70 42.77
N ALA A 61 4.66 -15.67 43.06
CA ALA A 61 5.30 -16.46 44.09
C ALA A 61 4.87 -16.03 45.50
N GLY A 62 4.46 -17.02 46.30
CA GLY A 62 4.47 -16.98 47.76
C GLY A 62 5.18 -18.23 48.27
N SER A 63 6.36 -18.07 48.84
CA SER A 63 7.13 -19.11 49.52
C SER A 63 6.30 -19.76 50.63
N GLY A 64 6.19 -21.09 50.62
CA GLY A 64 5.49 -21.82 51.67
C GLY A 64 5.03 -23.20 51.20
N SER A 65 5.80 -24.20 51.59
CA SER A 65 5.63 -25.64 51.42
C SER A 65 4.17 -26.10 51.50
N SER A 66 3.55 -26.44 50.36
CA SER A 66 2.28 -27.19 50.28
C SER A 66 2.09 -27.73 48.85
N SER A 67 1.57 -28.95 48.75
CA SER A 67 1.36 -29.83 47.58
C SER A 67 1.06 -29.15 46.22
N SER A 68 1.74 -29.63 45.17
CA SER A 68 1.68 -29.13 43.78
C SER A 68 0.29 -29.17 43.13
N SER A 69 -0.56 -30.14 43.45
CA SER A 69 -1.91 -30.24 42.87
C SER A 69 -2.90 -29.19 43.40
N GLN A 70 -2.65 -28.63 44.58
CA GLN A 70 -3.57 -27.66 45.22
C GLN A 70 -3.29 -26.22 44.75
N ARG A 71 -2.06 -25.93 44.29
CA ARG A 71 -1.66 -24.62 43.73
C ARG A 71 -2.24 -24.37 42.33
N ASN A 72 -2.27 -25.38 41.46
CA ASN A 72 -2.82 -25.22 40.10
C ASN A 72 -4.34 -24.95 40.10
N ASN A 73 -5.09 -25.58 41.02
CA ASN A 73 -6.52 -25.33 41.14
C ASN A 73 -6.82 -23.90 41.63
N ASN A 74 -6.03 -23.36 42.55
CA ASN A 74 -6.21 -21.98 43.03
C ASN A 74 -5.88 -20.94 41.94
N ASN A 75 -4.85 -21.18 41.12
CA ASN A 75 -4.51 -20.28 40.01
C ASN A 75 -5.58 -20.27 38.93
N ASN A 76 -6.09 -21.44 38.53
CA ASN A 76 -7.19 -21.52 37.57
C ASN A 76 -8.47 -20.85 38.09
N ASN A 77 -8.75 -20.96 39.39
CA ASN A 77 -9.89 -20.26 40.00
C ASN A 77 -9.75 -18.73 39.93
N ASN A 78 -8.55 -18.19 40.13
CA ASN A 78 -8.30 -16.75 40.00
C ASN A 78 -8.46 -16.26 38.56
N VAL A 79 -7.97 -17.03 37.58
CA VAL A 79 -8.15 -16.75 36.15
C VAL A 79 -9.64 -16.78 35.79
N ILE A 80 -10.36 -17.84 36.19
CA ILE A 80 -11.79 -17.99 35.94
C ILE A 80 -12.58 -16.83 36.55
N GLN A 81 -12.23 -16.40 37.77
CA GLN A 81 -12.87 -15.26 38.42
C GLN A 81 -12.64 -13.96 37.63
N ALA A 82 -11.41 -13.70 37.18
CA ALA A 82 -11.10 -12.53 36.36
C ALA A 82 -11.85 -12.54 35.02
N ILE A 83 -11.96 -13.71 34.37
CA ILE A 83 -12.74 -13.88 33.12
C ILE A 83 -14.23 -13.62 33.37
N LEU A 84 -14.80 -14.15 34.46
CA LEU A 84 -16.21 -13.92 34.81
C LEU A 84 -16.51 -12.45 35.10
N GLU A 85 -15.61 -11.77 35.81
CA GLU A 85 -15.71 -10.33 36.07
C GLU A 85 -15.65 -9.52 34.77
N GLU A 86 -14.74 -9.85 33.86
CA GLU A 86 -14.67 -9.20 32.56
C GLU A 86 -15.91 -9.49 31.70
N LEU A 87 -16.41 -10.74 31.70
CA LEU A 87 -17.63 -11.12 31.00
C LEU A 87 -18.83 -10.31 31.50
N ASN A 88 -18.91 -10.06 32.82
CA ASN A 88 -19.95 -9.20 33.40
C ASN A 88 -19.82 -7.73 32.93
N ARG A 89 -18.60 -7.21 32.80
CA ARG A 89 -18.35 -5.87 32.27
C ARG A 89 -18.73 -5.77 30.79
N VAL A 90 -18.28 -6.71 29.97
CA VAL A 90 -18.60 -6.77 28.54
C VAL A 90 -20.12 -6.89 28.32
N ASN A 91 -20.80 -7.70 29.11
CA ASN A 91 -22.27 -7.79 29.08
C ASN A 91 -22.96 -6.49 29.49
N SER A 92 -22.43 -5.78 30.49
CA SER A 92 -22.95 -4.48 30.92
C SER A 92 -22.77 -3.42 29.82
N ARG A 93 -21.60 -3.40 29.17
CA ARG A 93 -21.32 -2.54 28.01
C ARG A 93 -22.21 -2.88 26.81
N MET A 94 -22.41 -4.17 26.53
CA MET A 94 -23.32 -4.62 25.48
C MET A 94 -24.74 -4.15 25.72
N LYS A 95 -25.25 -4.24 26.96
CA LYS A 95 -26.57 -3.69 27.33
C LYS A 95 -26.62 -2.18 27.17
N ALA A 96 -25.60 -1.46 27.63
CA ALA A 96 -25.53 0.01 27.50
C ALA A 96 -25.50 0.46 26.02
N ALA A 97 -24.80 -0.27 25.15
CA ALA A 97 -24.80 0.00 23.71
C ALA A 97 -26.15 -0.33 23.05
N GLN A 98 -26.87 -1.37 23.51
CA GLN A 98 -28.23 -1.66 23.05
C GLN A 98 -29.21 -0.54 23.43
N TYR A 99 -29.15 -0.04 24.66
CA TYR A 99 -30.00 1.08 25.08
C TYR A 99 -29.70 2.34 24.27
N ARG A 100 -28.42 2.69 24.06
CA ARG A 100 -28.04 3.85 23.22
C ARG A 100 -28.49 3.71 21.78
N LEU A 101 -28.46 2.49 21.22
CA LEU A 101 -28.96 2.22 19.88
C LEU A 101 -30.47 2.43 19.79
N LEU A 102 -31.23 1.92 20.77
CA LEU A 102 -32.68 2.11 20.85
C LEU A 102 -33.06 3.59 20.99
N ASP A 103 -32.35 4.34 21.84
CA ASP A 103 -32.56 5.79 22.00
C ASP A 103 -32.27 6.53 20.68
N ALA A 104 -31.17 6.19 20.00
CA ALA A 104 -30.82 6.79 18.71
C ALA A 104 -31.84 6.46 17.61
N GLU A 105 -32.37 5.24 17.58
CA GLU A 105 -33.44 4.83 16.64
C GLU A 105 -34.77 5.55 16.94
N GLU A 106 -35.12 5.73 18.22
CA GLU A 106 -36.31 6.48 18.62
C GLU A 106 -36.21 7.95 18.20
N ASP A 107 -35.02 8.55 18.34
CA ASP A 107 -34.74 9.92 17.89
C ASP A 107 -34.77 10.07 16.36
N THR A 108 -34.34 9.06 15.59
CA THR A 108 -34.53 9.06 14.12
C THR A 108 -36.01 9.01 13.73
N SER A 109 -36.81 8.26 14.49
CA SER A 109 -38.24 8.06 14.24
C SER A 109 -39.08 9.28 14.61
N LYS A 110 -38.69 10.03 15.65
CA LYS A 110 -39.34 11.29 16.04
C LYS A 110 -39.06 12.43 15.05
N ARG A 111 -37.86 12.44 14.43
CA ARG A 111 -37.45 13.49 13.50
C ARG A 111 -38.04 13.33 12.08
N SER A 112 -38.40 12.12 11.69
CA SER A 112 -39.07 11.85 10.40
C SER A 112 -40.55 12.27 10.39
N GLN A 113 -41.14 12.58 11.54
CA GLN A 113 -42.57 12.94 11.69
C GLN A 113 -42.85 14.45 11.84
N SER A 114 -41.82 15.32 11.86
CA SER A 114 -42.02 16.78 11.98
C SER A 114 -42.08 17.50 10.62
N PRO A 115 -43.06 18.40 10.35
CA PRO A 115 -43.10 19.20 9.12
C PRO A 115 -42.01 20.29 9.09
N PRO A 116 -41.53 20.72 7.90
CA PRO A 116 -40.49 21.75 7.79
C PRO A 116 -41.07 23.10 8.21
N THR A 117 -40.66 23.63 9.36
CA THR A 117 -41.07 24.96 9.82
C THR A 117 -39.98 25.99 9.55
N HIS A 118 -40.43 27.11 9.02
CA HIS A 118 -39.65 28.28 8.60
C HIS A 118 -38.73 28.83 9.69
N ILE A 119 -37.56 29.28 9.23
CA ILE A 119 -36.59 30.07 9.98
C ILE A 119 -37.26 31.38 10.43
N SER A 120 -37.35 31.58 11.75
CA SER A 120 -37.55 32.90 12.36
C SER A 120 -36.64 33.00 13.57
N SER A 121 -35.63 33.85 13.43
CA SER A 121 -34.81 34.38 14.52
C SER A 121 -35.67 35.17 15.50
N ASP A 122 -35.61 34.88 16.80
CA ASP A 122 -35.16 35.88 17.79
C ASP A 122 -34.96 35.29 19.20
N LYS A 123 -34.30 36.11 20.02
CA LYS A 123 -33.41 35.82 21.16
C LYS A 123 -34.04 35.40 22.50
N SER A 124 -33.16 34.76 23.28
CA SER A 124 -32.86 34.95 24.73
C SER A 124 -33.86 34.40 25.76
N TYR A 125 -33.38 33.50 26.65
CA TYR A 125 -33.10 33.79 28.08
C TYR A 125 -32.39 32.61 28.77
N LYS A 126 -31.72 32.92 29.90
CA LYS A 126 -30.63 32.23 30.61
C LYS A 126 -31.03 31.04 31.52
N SER A 127 -30.00 30.25 31.87
CA SER A 127 -29.80 29.44 33.11
C SER A 127 -30.24 27.96 33.01
N ARG A 128 -29.46 26.91 33.36
CA ARG A 128 -28.49 26.70 34.45
C ARG A 128 -27.37 25.73 34.06
N LYS A 129 -26.23 25.87 34.74
CA LYS A 129 -25.08 24.96 34.76
C LYS A 129 -25.46 23.53 35.21
N SER A 130 -25.03 22.54 34.43
CA SER A 130 -24.70 21.19 34.87
C SER A 130 -23.55 20.72 34.00
N SER A 131 -22.37 20.58 34.60
CA SER A 131 -21.13 20.17 33.94
C SER A 131 -21.19 18.67 33.59
N VAL A 132 -21.50 18.38 32.33
CA VAL A 132 -21.13 17.12 31.68
C VAL A 132 -20.50 17.53 30.36
N SER A 133 -19.28 17.05 30.15
CA SER A 133 -18.37 17.31 29.04
C SER A 133 -19.05 17.29 27.67
N GLU A 134 -19.13 18.47 27.05
CA GLU A 134 -19.56 18.70 25.67
C GLU A 134 -18.56 18.06 24.70
N SER A 135 -18.98 17.03 23.97
CA SER A 135 -18.39 16.60 22.70
C SER A 135 -19.24 17.16 21.56
N TRP A 136 -18.57 17.91 20.68
CA TRP A 136 -19.10 18.88 19.73
C TRP A 136 -20.11 18.32 18.71
N LEU A 137 -21.19 19.09 18.52
CA LEU A 137 -22.26 18.89 17.56
C LEU A 137 -21.97 19.64 16.25
N HIS A 138 -21.97 18.94 15.12
CA HIS A 138 -22.29 19.52 13.81
C HIS A 138 -23.66 19.01 13.34
N PRO A 139 -24.59 19.88 12.91
CA PRO A 139 -25.98 19.54 12.70
C PRO A 139 -26.18 18.89 11.33
N GLY A 140 -26.02 17.57 11.25
CA GLY A 140 -26.37 16.80 10.04
C GLY A 140 -25.72 15.43 9.89
N ARG A 141 -24.58 15.15 10.55
CA ARG A 141 -23.85 13.86 10.45
C ARG A 141 -23.91 12.95 11.69
N GLY A 142 -24.32 13.46 12.85
CA GLY A 142 -24.08 12.78 14.14
C GLY A 142 -24.93 11.54 14.45
N LEU A 143 -26.15 11.43 13.92
CA LEU A 143 -27.08 10.35 14.35
C LEU A 143 -26.78 9.01 13.66
N THR A 144 -26.44 9.04 12.37
CA THR A 144 -25.96 7.86 11.62
C THR A 144 -24.60 7.37 12.12
N ASP A 145 -23.77 8.29 12.61
CA ASP A 145 -22.46 7.97 13.18
C ASP A 145 -22.58 7.32 14.56
N GLU A 146 -23.49 7.80 15.42
CA GLU A 146 -23.74 7.18 16.73
C GLU A 146 -24.36 5.78 16.60
N ILE A 147 -25.30 5.58 15.66
CA ILE A 147 -25.82 4.25 15.32
C ILE A 147 -24.69 3.32 14.86
N SER A 148 -23.83 3.79 13.96
CA SER A 148 -22.69 3.01 13.45
C SER A 148 -21.69 2.66 14.55
N LYS A 149 -21.44 3.57 15.49
CA LYS A 149 -20.61 3.36 16.67
C LYS A 149 -21.21 2.34 17.62
N CYS A 150 -22.52 2.41 17.89
CA CYS A 150 -23.22 1.42 18.72
C CYS A 150 -23.17 0.02 18.08
N LEU A 151 -23.42 -0.09 16.77
CA LEU A 151 -23.34 -1.37 16.06
C LEU A 151 -21.94 -1.99 16.11
N ARG A 152 -20.89 -1.17 15.97
CA ARG A 152 -19.49 -1.60 16.11
C ARG A 152 -19.20 -2.12 17.51
N GLU A 153 -19.59 -1.36 18.53
CA GLU A 153 -19.42 -1.75 19.93
C GLU A 153 -20.17 -3.04 20.28
N LEU A 154 -21.38 -3.24 19.74
CA LEU A 154 -22.14 -4.49 19.90
C LEU A 154 -21.42 -5.68 19.25
N LYS A 155 -20.85 -5.49 18.06
CA LYS A 155 -20.08 -6.54 17.37
C LYS A 155 -18.84 -6.92 18.18
N GLU A 156 -18.08 -5.94 18.66
CA GLU A 156 -16.90 -6.15 19.50
C GLU A 156 -17.26 -6.87 20.80
N CYS A 157 -18.31 -6.43 21.51
CA CYS A 157 -18.76 -7.08 22.74
C CYS A 157 -19.19 -8.53 22.50
N ARG A 158 -19.90 -8.83 21.40
CA ARG A 158 -20.30 -10.20 21.05
C ARG A 158 -19.08 -11.09 20.76
N SER A 159 -18.11 -10.58 20.01
CA SER A 159 -16.86 -11.31 19.72
C SER A 159 -16.11 -11.61 21.01
N LYS A 160 -15.87 -10.59 21.85
CA LYS A 160 -15.18 -10.75 23.12
C LYS A 160 -15.90 -11.69 24.07
N THR A 161 -17.24 -11.63 24.13
CA THR A 161 -18.05 -12.56 24.95
C THR A 161 -17.88 -14.00 24.49
N LYS A 162 -17.87 -14.24 23.17
CA LYS A 162 -17.63 -15.57 22.60
C LYS A 162 -16.24 -16.07 22.99
N ASP A 163 -15.20 -15.28 22.74
CA ASP A 163 -13.81 -15.66 22.99
C ASP A 163 -13.55 -15.94 24.49
N LEU A 164 -14.09 -15.11 25.38
CA LEU A 164 -14.00 -15.32 26.83
C LEU A 164 -14.75 -16.57 27.29
N ASN A 165 -15.91 -16.86 26.69
CA ASN A 165 -16.69 -18.05 27.01
C ASN A 165 -16.01 -19.33 26.51
N ASP A 166 -15.43 -19.30 25.32
CA ASP A 166 -14.64 -20.42 24.77
C ASP A 166 -13.40 -20.69 25.65
N GLU A 167 -12.74 -19.64 26.14
CA GLU A 167 -11.63 -19.77 27.09
C GLU A 167 -12.09 -20.33 28.45
N LEU A 168 -13.23 -19.85 28.96
CA LEU A 168 -13.79 -20.35 30.21
C LEU A 168 -14.17 -21.83 30.12
N GLN A 169 -14.72 -22.27 28.99
CA GLN A 169 -15.01 -23.68 28.73
C GLN A 169 -13.71 -24.50 28.67
N ARG A 170 -12.67 -23.98 28.00
CA ARG A 170 -11.35 -24.62 27.92
C ARG A 170 -10.72 -24.82 29.29
N LEU A 171 -10.70 -23.79 30.13
CA LEU A 171 -10.14 -23.83 31.48
C LEU A 171 -10.93 -24.75 32.43
N ARG A 172 -12.26 -24.86 32.25
CA ARG A 172 -13.08 -25.81 33.01
C ARG A 172 -12.86 -27.26 32.59
N ASN A 173 -12.63 -27.51 31.30
CA ASN A 173 -12.47 -28.85 30.76
C ASN A 173 -11.03 -29.38 30.87
N SER A 174 -10.02 -28.50 30.97
CA SER A 174 -8.60 -28.87 30.99
C SER A 174 -7.92 -28.30 32.25
N SER A 175 -7.63 -29.14 33.24
CA SER A 175 -6.99 -28.72 34.51
C SER A 175 -5.50 -28.34 34.40
N SER A 176 -4.92 -28.36 33.19
CA SER A 176 -3.47 -28.16 32.95
C SER A 176 -3.16 -27.20 31.78
N GLY A 177 -4.16 -26.52 31.21
CA GLY A 177 -3.93 -25.55 30.13
C GLY A 177 -3.45 -24.21 30.67
N ASN A 178 -2.38 -23.65 30.10
CA ASN A 178 -2.01 -22.26 30.35
C ASN A 178 -3.10 -21.34 29.80
N PRO A 179 -3.50 -20.28 30.53
CA PRO A 179 -4.47 -19.31 30.02
C PRO A 179 -3.88 -18.57 28.81
N THR A 180 -4.71 -18.42 27.78
CA THR A 180 -4.43 -17.65 26.56
C THR A 180 -4.81 -16.18 26.69
N VAL A 181 -5.58 -15.82 27.73
CA VAL A 181 -5.92 -14.44 28.07
C VAL A 181 -4.78 -13.75 28.82
N THR A 182 -4.56 -12.48 28.50
CA THR A 182 -3.60 -11.62 29.19
C THR A 182 -4.31 -10.74 30.21
N PHE A 183 -3.71 -10.60 31.39
CA PHE A 183 -4.27 -9.81 32.49
C PHE A 183 -3.41 -8.56 32.71
N PHE A 184 -4.05 -7.41 32.67
CA PHE A 184 -3.42 -6.12 32.91
C PHE A 184 -3.97 -5.48 34.16
N LYS A 185 -3.06 -4.98 35.00
CA LYS A 185 -3.40 -4.20 36.20
C LYS A 185 -2.86 -2.79 36.07
N ARG A 186 -3.72 -1.81 36.34
CA ARG A 186 -3.35 -0.40 36.32
C ARG A 186 -2.39 -0.09 37.46
N CYS A 187 -1.21 0.42 37.14
CA CYS A 187 -0.25 0.85 38.16
C CYS A 187 -0.68 2.21 38.74
N GLY A 188 -0.74 2.32 40.07
CA GLY A 188 -1.26 3.52 40.74
C GLY A 188 -0.42 4.79 40.50
N ASN A 189 0.91 4.65 40.40
CA ASN A 189 1.84 5.79 40.42
C ASN A 189 2.90 5.79 39.29
N SER A 190 2.81 4.90 38.30
CA SER A 190 3.79 4.80 37.21
C SER A 190 3.29 5.56 35.98
N GLU A 191 3.77 6.78 35.80
CA GLU A 191 3.51 7.60 34.62
C GLU A 191 4.77 7.63 33.73
N GLU A 192 4.58 7.34 32.45
CA GLU A 192 5.64 7.30 31.44
C GLU A 192 5.33 8.36 30.38
N THR A 193 6.36 9.09 29.94
CA THR A 193 6.24 10.01 28.80
C THR A 193 6.65 9.27 27.54
N ILE A 194 5.72 9.14 26.60
CA ILE A 194 5.92 8.47 25.31
C ILE A 194 5.75 9.47 24.17
N LEU A 195 6.21 9.11 22.97
CA LEU A 195 5.90 9.87 21.77
C LEU A 195 4.42 9.66 21.39
N ALA A 196 3.76 10.71 20.91
CA ALA A 196 2.38 10.60 20.44
C ALA A 196 2.24 9.65 19.25
N SER A 197 3.30 9.49 18.45
CA SER A 197 3.40 8.52 17.36
C SER A 197 3.44 7.05 17.82
N SER A 198 3.80 6.78 19.07
CA SER A 198 3.81 5.41 19.63
C SER A 198 2.42 4.88 19.98
N LEU A 199 1.38 5.70 19.84
CA LEU A 199 0.00 5.32 20.15
C LEU A 199 -0.61 4.51 19.00
N ILE A 200 -0.99 3.27 19.28
CA ILE A 200 -1.53 2.33 18.29
C ILE A 200 -3.04 2.52 18.16
N LYS A 201 -3.77 2.20 19.24
CA LYS A 201 -5.23 2.02 19.23
C LYS A 201 -5.86 2.38 20.58
N ILE A 202 -7.08 2.95 20.55
CA ILE A 202 -7.92 3.09 21.75
C ILE A 202 -8.63 1.77 22.04
N LEU A 203 -8.54 1.32 23.29
CA LEU A 203 -9.25 0.15 23.78
C LEU A 203 -10.52 0.55 24.52
N PRO A 204 -11.64 -0.16 24.29
CA PRO A 204 -12.89 0.14 24.95
C PRO A 204 -12.91 -0.45 26.36
N VAL A 205 -12.09 0.09 27.26
CA VAL A 205 -12.01 -0.29 28.67
C VAL A 205 -12.70 0.78 29.51
N ASP A 206 -13.53 0.36 30.46
CA ASP A 206 -14.21 1.29 31.36
C ASP A 206 -13.18 2.07 32.19
N THR A 207 -13.25 3.40 32.15
CA THR A 207 -12.25 4.30 32.78
C THR A 207 -12.10 4.12 34.29
N ASN A 208 -13.13 3.55 34.93
CA ASN A 208 -13.18 3.33 36.38
C ASN A 208 -12.53 2.01 36.82
N THR A 209 -12.15 1.12 35.90
CA THR A 209 -11.56 -0.17 36.26
C THR A 209 -10.04 -0.06 36.48
N SER A 210 -9.53 -0.87 37.40
CA SER A 210 -8.10 -1.03 37.64
C SER A 210 -7.52 -2.29 37.01
N VAL A 211 -8.35 -3.07 36.31
CA VAL A 211 -8.04 -4.39 35.77
C VAL A 211 -8.68 -4.52 34.39
N CYS A 212 -7.94 -5.08 33.44
CA CYS A 212 -8.39 -5.37 32.09
C CYS A 212 -7.94 -6.78 31.72
N VAL A 213 -8.88 -7.58 31.20
CA VAL A 213 -8.57 -8.89 30.62
C VAL A 213 -8.69 -8.77 29.12
N MET A 214 -7.63 -9.21 28.43
CA MET A 214 -7.51 -9.16 26.98
C MET A 214 -7.48 -10.56 26.40
N THR A 215 -8.27 -10.77 25.35
CA THR A 215 -8.27 -12.05 24.61
C THR A 215 -7.07 -12.12 23.66
N ALA A 216 -6.70 -13.34 23.27
CA ALA A 216 -5.64 -13.54 22.27
C ALA A 216 -5.98 -12.90 20.92
N THR A 217 -7.27 -12.84 20.56
CA THR A 217 -7.78 -12.16 19.36
C THR A 217 -7.62 -10.64 19.43
N GLU A 218 -7.90 -10.03 20.59
CA GLU A 218 -7.67 -8.59 20.82
C GLU A 218 -6.17 -8.26 20.77
N ALA A 219 -5.33 -9.11 21.37
CA ALA A 219 -3.87 -8.96 21.33
C ALA A 219 -3.33 -9.04 19.89
N ALA A 220 -3.74 -10.05 19.11
CA ALA A 220 -3.35 -10.20 17.72
C ALA A 220 -3.80 -9.02 16.83
N SER A 221 -5.00 -8.46 17.08
CA SER A 221 -5.47 -7.27 16.38
C SER A 221 -4.60 -6.04 16.66
N ILE A 222 -4.05 -5.90 17.87
CA ILE A 222 -3.11 -4.80 18.18
C ILE A 222 -1.79 -5.02 17.44
N ASP A 223 -1.28 -6.26 17.40
CA ASP A 223 -0.06 -6.59 16.66
C ASP A 223 -0.20 -6.30 15.16
N GLU A 224 -1.34 -6.66 14.56
CA GLU A 224 -1.65 -6.40 13.16
C GLU A 224 -1.71 -4.89 12.85
N GLU A 225 -2.23 -4.07 13.78
CA GLU A 225 -2.25 -2.60 13.64
C GLU A 225 -0.89 -1.95 13.93
N ALA A 226 -0.06 -2.56 14.77
CA ALA A 226 1.26 -2.05 15.13
C ALA A 226 2.28 -2.19 13.99
N GLN A 227 2.24 -3.29 13.23
CA GLN A 227 3.17 -3.54 12.12
C GLN A 227 3.20 -2.44 11.05
N PRO A 228 2.07 -2.02 10.45
CA PRO A 228 2.08 -0.96 9.44
C PRO A 228 2.48 0.39 10.04
N LEU A 229 2.09 0.66 11.29
CA LEU A 229 2.51 1.88 11.99
C LEU A 229 4.03 1.94 12.17
N ARG A 230 4.68 0.83 12.55
CA ARG A 230 6.14 0.73 12.63
C ARG A 230 6.79 0.97 11.27
N ALA A 231 6.28 0.34 10.22
CA ALA A 231 6.80 0.48 8.87
C ALA A 231 6.72 1.95 8.39
N GLU A 232 5.58 2.62 8.65
CA GLU A 232 5.40 4.03 8.32
C GLU A 232 6.36 4.93 9.10
N LEU A 233 6.53 4.71 10.40
CA LEU A 233 7.45 5.51 11.23
C LEU A 233 8.92 5.31 10.83
N LEU A 234 9.32 4.08 10.48
CA LEU A 234 10.67 3.79 9.99
C LEU A 234 10.92 4.48 8.65
N GLN A 235 9.96 4.42 7.72
CA GLN A 235 10.06 5.10 6.44
C GLN A 235 10.17 6.63 6.60
N GLN A 236 9.39 7.21 7.52
CA GLN A 236 9.49 8.64 7.83
C GLN A 236 10.84 9.01 8.45
N LEU A 237 11.37 8.15 9.33
CA LEU A 237 12.68 8.35 9.93
C LEU A 237 13.79 8.30 8.87
N ASP A 238 13.78 7.30 7.99
CA ASP A 238 14.76 7.14 6.91
C ASP A 238 14.75 8.36 5.98
N ARG A 239 13.56 8.81 5.55
CA ARG A 239 13.41 10.01 4.75
C ARG A 239 13.97 11.26 5.45
N SER A 240 13.67 11.42 6.74
CA SER A 240 14.20 12.56 7.50
C SER A 240 15.71 12.49 7.70
N SER A 241 16.26 11.27 7.80
CA SER A 241 17.69 11.02 7.89
C SER A 241 18.40 11.36 6.58
N GLU A 242 17.81 11.00 5.43
CA GLU A 242 18.30 11.39 4.11
C GLU A 242 18.28 12.91 3.91
N GLU A 243 17.18 13.58 4.29
CA GLU A 243 17.07 15.04 4.24
C GLU A 243 18.13 15.72 5.13
N PHE A 244 18.35 15.18 6.34
CA PHE A 244 19.39 15.68 7.24
C PHE A 244 20.79 15.46 6.67
N LEU A 245 21.06 14.29 6.10
CA LEU A 245 22.34 13.97 5.48
C LEU A 245 22.61 14.90 4.28
N GLY A 246 21.58 15.17 3.47
CA GLY A 246 21.64 16.16 2.38
C GLY A 246 21.97 17.57 2.89
N ALA A 247 21.29 18.05 3.93
CA ALA A 247 21.58 19.35 4.53
C ALA A 247 22.99 19.43 5.13
N VAL A 248 23.49 18.35 5.73
CA VAL A 248 24.87 18.26 6.22
C VAL A 248 25.87 18.34 5.07
N ALA A 249 25.60 17.66 3.95
CA ALA A 249 26.43 17.74 2.76
C ALA A 249 26.46 19.15 2.16
N GLU A 250 25.30 19.83 2.06
CA GLU A 250 25.22 21.22 1.61
C GLU A 250 26.02 22.17 2.52
N LEU A 251 25.89 22.02 3.84
CA LEU A 251 26.67 22.80 4.82
C LEU A 251 28.17 22.59 4.65
N ARG A 252 28.61 21.35 4.42
CA ARG A 252 30.03 21.04 4.17
C ARG A 252 30.53 21.66 2.86
N SER A 253 29.72 21.65 1.81
CA SER A 253 30.05 22.31 0.54
C SER A 253 30.16 23.83 0.70
N LEU A 254 29.21 24.46 1.41
CA LEU A 254 29.26 25.90 1.70
C LEU A 254 30.49 26.28 2.55
N GLN A 255 30.85 25.43 3.52
CA GLN A 255 32.07 25.63 4.30
C GLN A 255 33.32 25.59 3.41
N ALA A 256 33.43 24.61 2.51
CA ALA A 256 34.54 24.53 1.57
C ALA A 256 34.63 25.75 0.65
N PHE A 257 33.49 26.28 0.16
CA PHE A 257 33.47 27.52 -0.61
C PHE A 257 33.93 28.74 0.20
N SER A 258 33.56 28.81 1.49
CA SER A 258 34.01 29.87 2.39
C SER A 258 35.54 29.82 2.58
N ASP A 259 36.08 28.62 2.83
CA ASP A 259 37.51 28.41 3.05
C ASP A 259 38.34 28.76 1.80
N GLU A 260 37.85 28.43 0.60
CA GLU A 260 38.47 28.82 -0.69
C GLU A 260 38.40 30.34 -0.91
N LEU A 261 37.28 30.99 -0.58
CA LEU A 261 37.14 32.44 -0.69
C LEU A 261 38.10 33.17 0.27
N GLU A 262 38.26 32.69 1.50
CA GLU A 262 39.23 33.20 2.45
C GLU A 262 40.67 33.04 1.92
N SER A 263 41.01 31.85 1.41
CA SER A 263 42.33 31.57 0.81
C SER A 263 42.64 32.49 -0.38
N ARG A 264 41.66 32.74 -1.25
CA ARG A 264 41.79 33.68 -2.38
C ARG A 264 41.95 35.12 -1.93
N MET A 265 41.23 35.52 -0.88
CA MET A 265 41.33 36.86 -0.31
C MET A 265 42.74 37.10 0.25
N GLU A 266 43.29 36.11 0.98
CA GLU A 266 44.66 36.14 1.47
C GLU A 266 45.67 36.27 0.33
N LEU A 267 45.54 35.45 -0.72
CA LEU A 267 46.43 35.51 -1.88
C LEU A 267 46.38 36.89 -2.58
N CYS A 268 45.19 37.44 -2.80
CA CYS A 268 45.02 38.77 -3.38
C CYS A 268 45.67 39.85 -2.51
N GLN A 269 45.48 39.79 -1.20
CA GLN A 269 46.09 40.72 -0.25
C GLN A 269 47.63 40.61 -0.29
N ASP A 270 48.15 39.40 -0.42
CA ASP A 270 49.59 39.12 -0.48
C ASP A 270 50.22 39.62 -1.80
N VAL A 271 49.52 39.47 -2.93
CA VAL A 271 49.89 40.03 -4.24
C VAL A 271 49.89 41.56 -4.19
N MET A 272 48.86 42.18 -3.58
CA MET A 272 48.79 43.64 -3.42
C MET A 272 49.96 44.17 -2.56
N ILE A 273 50.34 43.46 -1.50
CA ILE A 273 51.51 43.79 -0.67
C ILE A 273 52.81 43.64 -1.47
N LYS A 274 52.95 42.58 -2.28
CA LYS A 274 54.13 42.35 -3.13
C LYS A 274 54.27 43.42 -4.22
N LEU A 275 53.17 43.83 -4.85
CA LEU A 275 53.14 44.93 -5.83
C LEU A 275 53.46 46.28 -5.20
N ALA A 276 52.92 46.58 -4.01
CA ALA A 276 53.26 47.80 -3.26
C ALA A 276 54.76 47.85 -2.89
N LYS A 277 55.34 46.70 -2.48
CA LYS A 277 56.78 46.57 -2.21
C LYS A 277 57.63 46.67 -3.47
N ALA A 278 57.18 46.14 -4.61
CA ALA A 278 57.88 46.25 -5.90
C ALA A 278 57.85 47.69 -6.44
N SER A 279 56.73 48.39 -6.28
CA SER A 279 56.59 49.82 -6.64
C SER A 279 57.49 50.74 -5.79
N SER A 280 57.89 50.32 -4.58
CA SER A 280 58.76 51.12 -3.70
C SER A 280 60.26 51.07 -4.04
N LYS A 281 60.68 50.25 -5.02
CA LYS A 281 62.10 50.08 -5.42
C LYS A 281 62.50 50.84 -6.69
N SER A 282 61.57 51.55 -7.32
CA SER A 282 61.83 52.44 -8.46
C SER A 282 61.16 53.78 -8.21
N GLU A 283 61.99 54.81 -8.08
CA GLU A 283 61.67 56.25 -8.04
C GLU A 283 61.29 56.90 -6.69
N THR A 284 61.94 58.04 -6.48
CA THR A 284 61.76 59.03 -5.42
C THR A 284 60.30 59.54 -5.33
N PRO A 285 59.85 60.00 -4.15
CA PRO A 285 58.46 60.36 -3.92
C PRO A 285 58.06 61.64 -4.66
N HIS A 286 57.39 61.48 -5.80
CA HIS A 286 56.52 62.51 -6.35
C HIS A 286 55.07 62.11 -6.10
N SER A 287 54.37 62.94 -5.33
CA SER A 287 52.93 62.83 -5.07
C SER A 287 52.14 62.83 -6.39
N PRO A 288 51.36 61.79 -6.72
CA PRO A 288 50.53 61.83 -7.91
C PRO A 288 49.34 62.75 -7.66
N LYS A 289 49.23 63.80 -8.47
CA LYS A 289 47.97 64.53 -8.62
C LYS A 289 46.93 63.56 -9.18
N SER A 290 45.70 63.69 -8.69
CA SER A 290 44.49 62.95 -9.10
C SER A 290 44.41 62.76 -10.61
N VAL A 291 44.86 61.61 -11.12
CA VAL A 291 44.58 61.15 -12.49
C VAL A 291 43.10 60.84 -12.56
N THR A 292 42.39 61.48 -13.48
CA THR A 292 40.95 61.28 -13.61
C THR A 292 40.65 60.01 -14.41
N LEU A 293 39.53 59.35 -14.10
CA LEU A 293 39.09 58.10 -14.74
C LEU A 293 38.99 58.21 -16.28
N SER A 294 38.82 59.44 -16.79
CA SER A 294 38.77 59.76 -18.22
C SER A 294 40.12 59.67 -18.91
N GLU A 295 41.21 60.09 -18.26
CA GLU A 295 42.56 60.03 -18.83
C GLU A 295 43.07 58.58 -18.88
N VAL A 296 42.70 57.75 -17.89
CA VAL A 296 42.97 56.30 -17.90
C VAL A 296 42.19 55.59 -19.00
N ARG A 297 40.95 56.01 -19.29
CA ARG A 297 40.15 55.50 -20.41
C ARG A 297 40.73 55.92 -21.75
N GLN A 298 41.12 57.17 -21.89
CA GLN A 298 41.69 57.69 -23.14
C GLN A 298 43.03 57.04 -23.48
N LEU A 299 43.91 56.85 -22.50
CA LEU A 299 45.17 56.11 -22.68
C LEU A 299 44.91 54.63 -22.96
N ARG A 300 43.89 54.02 -22.35
CA ARG A 300 43.46 52.65 -22.67
C ARG A 300 42.98 52.55 -24.12
N ASP A 301 42.19 53.50 -24.58
CA ASP A 301 41.60 53.51 -25.93
C ASP A 301 42.67 53.81 -27.00
N GLU A 302 43.64 54.69 -26.72
CA GLU A 302 44.79 54.97 -27.60
C GLU A 302 45.77 53.79 -27.68
N VAL A 303 46.03 53.11 -26.55
CA VAL A 303 46.86 51.89 -26.51
C VAL A 303 46.15 50.72 -27.19
N MET A 304 44.82 50.61 -27.08
CA MET A 304 44.04 49.67 -27.88
C MET A 304 44.16 50.01 -29.38
N GLY A 305 43.97 51.28 -29.76
CA GLY A 305 44.01 51.72 -31.16
C GLY A 305 45.33 51.46 -31.92
N MET A 306 46.47 51.44 -31.23
CA MET A 306 47.79 51.24 -31.87
C MET A 306 48.23 49.76 -32.02
N ALA A 307 47.49 48.79 -31.46
CA ALA A 307 47.90 47.38 -31.42
C ALA A 307 46.91 46.38 -32.05
N HIS A 308 45.88 46.83 -32.79
CA HIS A 308 44.87 45.94 -33.35
C HIS A 308 45.15 45.54 -34.81
N TRP A 309 45.29 44.24 -35.03
CA TRP A 309 44.74 43.63 -36.23
C TRP A 309 43.25 43.94 -36.25
N ASN A 310 42.74 44.55 -37.31
CA ASN A 310 41.36 45.01 -37.34
C ASN A 310 40.41 43.84 -37.66
N TRP A 311 40.26 42.92 -36.71
CA TRP A 311 39.32 41.79 -36.78
C TRP A 311 37.85 42.25 -36.85
N HIS A 312 37.57 43.49 -36.43
CA HIS A 312 36.22 44.03 -36.31
C HIS A 312 35.69 44.81 -37.53
N HIS A 313 36.53 45.15 -38.54
CA HIS A 313 36.00 45.81 -39.74
C HIS A 313 35.25 44.87 -40.70
N ASP A 314 35.45 43.55 -40.61
CA ASP A 314 34.82 42.59 -41.53
C ASP A 314 33.40 42.16 -41.11
N GLN A 315 32.92 42.40 -39.88
CA GLN A 315 31.54 42.01 -39.51
C GLN A 315 30.46 42.98 -39.99
N GLN A 316 30.75 44.28 -40.17
CA GLN A 316 29.76 45.25 -40.69
C GLN A 316 29.85 45.47 -42.22
N GLN A 317 30.95 45.11 -42.88
CA GLN A 317 31.08 45.18 -44.35
C GLN A 317 30.77 43.87 -45.09
N GLN A 318 30.38 42.81 -44.37
CA GLN A 318 30.05 41.50 -44.96
C GLN A 318 28.82 41.48 -45.89
N GLN A 319 28.10 42.58 -46.06
CA GLN A 319 27.05 42.68 -47.08
C GLN A 319 27.59 43.14 -48.45
N HIS A 320 28.76 43.78 -48.53
CA HIS A 320 29.30 44.27 -49.80
C HIS A 320 30.83 44.14 -49.87
N GLN A 321 31.29 43.07 -50.54
CA GLN A 321 32.66 42.72 -50.96
C GLN A 321 33.37 41.64 -50.13
N SER A 322 33.86 40.63 -50.86
CA SER A 322 34.37 39.35 -50.38
C SER A 322 35.84 39.45 -49.96
N SER A 323 36.14 39.96 -48.77
CA SER A 323 37.44 39.74 -48.11
C SER A 323 37.43 38.36 -47.44
N LYS A 324 37.84 37.33 -48.18
CA LYS A 324 38.00 35.97 -47.63
C LYS A 324 39.14 35.95 -46.60
N GLY A 325 38.83 35.78 -45.32
CA GLY A 325 39.84 35.36 -44.34
C GLY A 325 40.41 33.98 -44.70
N VAL A 326 41.66 33.75 -44.32
CA VAL A 326 42.43 32.54 -44.64
C VAL A 326 42.70 31.76 -43.36
N LYS A 327 42.70 30.43 -43.42
CA LYS A 327 43.18 29.57 -42.33
C LYS A 327 44.60 29.14 -42.64
N THR A 328 45.53 29.37 -41.72
CA THR A 328 46.90 28.88 -41.84
C THR A 328 47.27 28.02 -40.62
N ARG A 329 48.15 27.02 -40.85
CA ARG A 329 48.55 26.03 -39.84
C ARG A 329 49.87 26.42 -39.19
N HIS A 330 49.89 26.40 -37.86
CA HIS A 330 51.00 26.84 -37.01
C HIS A 330 51.47 25.73 -36.08
N LYS A 331 52.68 25.91 -35.55
CA LYS A 331 53.31 24.98 -34.61
C LYS A 331 54.06 25.77 -33.54
N THR A 332 53.80 25.45 -32.28
CA THR A 332 54.53 25.99 -31.11
C THR A 332 55.08 24.84 -30.28
N CYS A 333 56.25 25.05 -29.66
CA CYS A 333 56.94 24.03 -28.88
C CYS A 333 57.32 24.60 -27.51
N PHE A 334 57.05 23.85 -26.45
CA PHE A 334 57.35 24.21 -25.07
C PHE A 334 58.30 23.17 -24.46
N THR A 335 59.36 23.62 -23.79
CA THR A 335 60.32 22.73 -23.13
C THR A 335 59.83 22.34 -21.74
N TRP A 336 58.76 21.54 -21.69
CA TRP A 336 58.07 21.11 -20.48
C TRP A 336 58.26 19.62 -20.22
N PRO A 337 59.18 19.22 -19.32
CA PRO A 337 59.27 17.84 -18.86
C PRO A 337 57.94 17.35 -18.29
N MET A 338 57.57 16.09 -18.54
CA MET A 338 56.32 15.49 -18.06
C MET A 338 55.03 16.16 -18.57
N ALA A 339 55.04 16.67 -19.81
CA ALA A 339 53.85 17.24 -20.44
C ALA A 339 52.71 16.23 -20.64
N ASP A 340 53.02 14.94 -20.64
CA ASP A 340 52.08 13.82 -20.68
C ASP A 340 51.10 13.85 -19.49
N MET A 341 51.57 14.21 -18.28
CA MET A 341 50.69 14.34 -17.13
C MET A 341 49.61 15.41 -17.34
N LEU A 342 49.97 16.55 -17.95
CA LEU A 342 49.04 17.65 -18.18
C LEU A 342 48.00 17.30 -19.26
N ILE A 343 48.42 16.64 -20.34
CA ILE A 343 47.51 16.18 -21.39
C ILE A 343 46.51 15.15 -20.85
N ASN A 344 46.98 14.21 -20.02
CA ASN A 344 46.13 13.15 -19.49
C ASN A 344 45.20 13.63 -18.36
N ASN A 345 45.65 14.57 -17.52
CA ASN A 345 44.88 15.02 -16.37
C ASN A 345 43.96 16.21 -16.65
N LYS A 346 44.38 17.15 -17.52
CA LYS A 346 43.68 18.43 -17.72
C LYS A 346 43.54 18.83 -19.20
N PRO A 347 42.99 17.96 -20.07
CA PRO A 347 42.93 18.23 -21.51
C PRO A 347 42.04 19.43 -21.89
N GLU A 348 40.93 19.69 -21.18
CA GLU A 348 40.04 20.82 -21.47
C GLU A 348 40.59 22.17 -20.96
N GLU A 349 41.12 22.19 -19.74
CA GLU A 349 41.83 23.35 -19.18
C GLU A 349 43.04 23.72 -20.05
N LEU A 350 43.77 22.72 -20.56
CA LEU A 350 44.90 22.93 -21.46
C LEU A 350 44.48 23.60 -22.77
N LEU A 351 43.38 23.16 -23.40
CA LEU A 351 42.90 23.79 -24.64
C LEU A 351 42.37 25.19 -24.41
N SER A 352 41.57 25.38 -23.38
CA SER A 352 40.96 26.68 -23.10
C SER A 352 42.04 27.71 -22.83
N THR A 353 43.02 27.37 -21.99
CA THR A 353 44.17 28.24 -21.67
C THR A 353 45.02 28.51 -22.90
N PHE A 354 45.33 27.48 -23.70
CA PHE A 354 46.10 27.63 -24.93
C PHE A 354 45.40 28.55 -25.94
N THR A 355 44.10 28.34 -26.16
CA THR A 355 43.28 29.15 -27.07
C THR A 355 43.23 30.61 -26.60
N ILE A 356 43.10 30.86 -25.30
CA ILE A 356 43.12 32.21 -24.73
C ILE A 356 44.48 32.87 -24.97
N ASP A 357 45.59 32.19 -24.70
CA ASP A 357 46.92 32.74 -24.88
C ASP A 357 47.22 33.06 -26.37
N VAL A 358 46.81 32.18 -27.29
CA VAL A 358 46.96 32.43 -28.74
C VAL A 358 46.09 33.61 -29.19
N ALA A 359 44.83 33.68 -28.73
CA ALA A 359 43.94 34.78 -29.03
C ALA A 359 44.47 36.11 -28.48
N GLN A 360 45.04 36.12 -27.26
CA GLN A 360 45.70 37.29 -26.68
C GLN A 360 46.96 37.69 -27.44
N CYS A 361 47.82 36.73 -27.80
CA CYS A 361 49.01 36.94 -28.61
C CYS A 361 48.69 37.61 -29.95
N LEU A 362 47.60 37.19 -30.60
CA LEU A 362 47.16 37.69 -31.90
C LEU A 362 46.15 38.83 -31.80
N ASN A 363 45.79 39.25 -30.59
CA ASN A 363 44.78 40.27 -30.31
C ASN A 363 43.48 40.02 -31.12
N ALA A 364 43.03 38.75 -31.12
CA ALA A 364 42.02 38.16 -31.97
C ALA A 364 40.89 37.54 -31.11
N PRO A 365 39.69 37.29 -31.67
CA PRO A 365 38.63 36.61 -30.92
C PRO A 365 38.93 35.11 -30.75
N LEU A 366 38.36 34.48 -29.72
CA LEU A 366 38.70 33.09 -29.30
C LEU A 366 38.41 32.04 -30.39
N ASP A 367 37.44 32.30 -31.26
CA ASP A 367 37.04 31.48 -32.40
C ASP A 367 38.01 31.53 -33.59
N CYS A 368 39.06 32.36 -33.53
CA CYS A 368 40.10 32.37 -34.56
C CYS A 368 40.98 31.10 -34.52
N VAL A 369 41.03 30.38 -33.39
CA VAL A 369 41.84 29.18 -33.20
C VAL A 369 40.97 27.94 -33.38
N SER A 370 41.43 26.98 -34.17
CA SER A 370 40.74 25.70 -34.39
C SER A 370 41.73 24.55 -34.62
N ASN A 371 41.25 23.31 -34.56
CA ASN A 371 42.03 22.09 -34.80
C ASN A 371 43.33 22.01 -33.97
N VAL A 372 43.22 22.31 -32.68
CA VAL A 372 44.36 22.24 -31.76
C VAL A 372 44.65 20.79 -31.41
N CYS A 373 45.89 20.36 -31.62
CA CYS A 373 46.38 19.02 -31.31
C CYS A 373 47.62 19.13 -30.42
N PHE A 374 47.61 18.39 -29.32
CA PHE A 374 48.70 18.31 -28.34
C PHE A 374 49.48 17.01 -28.53
N GLU A 375 50.79 17.11 -28.72
CA GLU A 375 51.69 15.97 -28.90
C GLU A 375 52.83 16.05 -27.89
N VAL A 376 53.15 14.92 -27.25
CA VAL A 376 54.31 14.81 -26.35
C VAL A 376 55.54 14.50 -27.20
N ALA A 377 56.52 15.39 -27.17
CA ALA A 377 57.85 15.18 -27.76
C ALA A 377 58.88 14.87 -26.65
N GLN A 378 60.03 14.29 -27.04
CA GLN A 378 61.10 13.92 -26.11
C GLN A 378 61.63 15.08 -25.24
N THR A 379 61.44 16.31 -25.67
CA THR A 379 61.91 17.52 -25.01
C THR A 379 60.79 18.43 -24.49
N GLY A 380 59.52 18.03 -24.62
CA GLY A 380 58.37 18.75 -24.05
C GLY A 380 57.08 18.69 -24.88
N LEU A 381 56.24 19.72 -24.79
CA LEU A 381 54.93 19.77 -25.45
C LEU A 381 55.03 20.40 -26.84
N VAL A 382 54.45 19.75 -27.84
CA VAL A 382 54.29 20.30 -29.19
C VAL A 382 52.81 20.52 -29.45
N VAL A 383 52.46 21.73 -29.89
CA VAL A 383 51.07 22.09 -30.21
C VAL A 383 50.97 22.50 -31.66
N THR A 384 50.08 21.83 -32.41
CA THR A 384 49.74 22.19 -33.79
C THR A 384 48.29 22.66 -33.85
N PHE A 385 48.03 23.73 -34.60
CA PHE A 385 46.71 24.36 -34.63
C PHE A 385 46.54 25.23 -35.88
N ASP A 386 45.28 25.54 -36.20
CA ASP A 386 44.91 26.40 -37.30
C ASP A 386 44.44 27.76 -36.78
N VAL A 387 44.95 28.85 -37.35
CA VAL A 387 44.51 30.22 -37.08
C VAL A 387 43.79 30.75 -38.31
N TYR A 388 42.54 31.16 -38.13
CA TYR A 388 41.80 31.95 -39.11
C TYR A 388 42.19 33.41 -38.95
N HIS A 389 42.69 34.06 -40.00
CA HIS A 389 43.09 35.48 -39.98
C HIS A 389 42.81 36.20 -41.30
N PRO A 390 42.73 37.54 -41.31
CA PRO A 390 42.60 38.32 -42.54
C PRO A 390 43.70 37.99 -43.57
N ASN A 391 43.36 38.06 -44.85
CA ASN A 391 44.24 37.70 -45.97
C ASN A 391 45.50 38.58 -46.13
N HIS A 392 45.51 39.79 -45.56
CA HIS A 392 46.66 40.69 -45.58
C HIS A 392 47.73 40.29 -44.56
N ILE A 393 47.40 39.41 -43.61
CA ILE A 393 48.33 38.84 -42.64
C ILE A 393 48.95 37.59 -43.25
N THR A 394 50.28 37.49 -43.21
CA THR A 394 50.98 36.30 -43.71
C THR A 394 51.19 35.28 -42.60
N LYS A 395 51.26 33.99 -42.95
CA LYS A 395 51.60 32.92 -42.01
C LYS A 395 52.88 33.23 -41.21
N SER A 396 53.90 33.76 -41.87
CA SER A 396 55.20 34.10 -41.24
C SER A 396 55.07 35.20 -40.19
N GLU A 397 54.11 36.12 -40.35
CA GLU A 397 53.88 37.17 -39.37
C GLU A 397 53.16 36.63 -38.13
N VAL A 398 52.21 35.71 -38.32
CA VAL A 398 51.57 34.99 -37.21
C VAL A 398 52.60 34.14 -36.46
N ASP A 399 53.45 33.40 -37.17
CA ASP A 399 54.54 32.61 -36.57
C ASP A 399 55.53 33.49 -35.79
N ALA A 400 55.90 34.66 -36.33
CA ALA A 400 56.80 35.59 -35.65
C ALA A 400 56.21 36.10 -34.32
N ARG A 401 54.92 36.43 -34.30
CA ARG A 401 54.24 36.88 -33.06
C ARG A 401 54.11 35.77 -32.05
N LEU A 402 53.72 34.56 -32.47
CA LEU A 402 53.65 33.39 -31.62
C LEU A 402 55.03 33.06 -31.00
N SER A 403 56.11 33.18 -31.77
CA SER A 403 57.46 32.91 -31.26
C SER A 403 57.96 33.95 -30.25
N ALA A 404 57.45 35.18 -30.29
CA ALA A 404 57.83 36.26 -29.39
C ALA A 404 56.95 36.34 -28.13
N TYR A 405 55.83 35.59 -28.08
CA TYR A 405 54.88 35.64 -26.99
C TYR A 405 55.26 34.67 -25.85
N PRO A 406 55.20 35.10 -24.57
CA PRO A 406 55.67 34.30 -23.45
C PRO A 406 54.68 33.25 -22.89
N PHE A 407 53.43 33.17 -23.37
CA PHE A 407 52.43 32.17 -22.92
C PHE A 407 52.28 32.02 -21.39
N LEU A 408 52.08 33.15 -20.69
CA LEU A 408 52.09 33.19 -19.23
C LEU A 408 50.96 32.36 -18.59
N LEU A 409 49.79 32.29 -19.22
CA LEU A 409 48.66 31.53 -18.67
C LEU A 409 48.93 30.03 -18.79
N LEU A 410 49.46 29.59 -19.94
CA LEU A 410 49.84 28.21 -20.18
C LEU A 410 51.02 27.78 -19.29
N GLU A 411 52.02 28.64 -19.07
CA GLU A 411 53.12 28.38 -18.13
C GLU A 411 52.62 28.22 -16.68
N ASN A 412 51.66 29.04 -16.27
CA ASN A 412 51.04 28.91 -14.95
C ASN A 412 50.27 27.60 -14.82
N LEU A 413 49.49 27.22 -15.85
CA LEU A 413 48.76 25.96 -15.87
C LEU A 413 49.72 24.77 -15.72
N TYR A 414 50.85 24.77 -16.43
CA TYR A 414 51.88 23.75 -16.33
C TYR A 414 52.48 23.66 -14.91
N ARG A 415 52.76 24.80 -14.25
CA ARG A 415 53.24 24.80 -12.86
C ARG A 415 52.20 24.27 -11.87
N SER A 416 50.92 24.42 -12.19
CA SER A 416 49.78 23.89 -11.43
C SER A 416 49.24 22.55 -11.98
N ALA A 417 50.05 21.77 -12.69
CA ALA A 417 49.59 20.53 -13.33
C ALA A 417 49.05 19.50 -12.33
N GLU A 418 49.57 19.49 -11.10
CA GLU A 418 49.16 18.58 -10.02
C GLU A 418 47.97 19.10 -9.17
N GLU A 419 47.56 20.36 -9.36
CA GLU A 419 46.40 20.90 -8.63
C GLU A 419 45.10 20.19 -9.06
N PRO A 420 44.03 20.25 -8.24
CA PRO A 420 42.71 19.69 -8.60
C PRO A 420 42.23 20.18 -9.98
N LYS A 421 41.54 19.30 -10.70
CA LYS A 421 40.89 19.62 -11.98
C LYS A 421 39.78 20.65 -11.77
N LYS A 422 39.54 21.49 -12.78
CA LYS A 422 38.55 22.57 -12.78
C LYS A 422 37.73 22.54 -14.09
N GLY A 423 36.54 23.12 -14.06
CA GLY A 423 35.71 23.26 -15.25
C GLY A 423 35.28 21.91 -15.84
N LEU A 424 35.45 21.74 -17.15
CA LEU A 424 35.00 20.53 -17.87
C LEU A 424 35.79 19.27 -17.48
N ASP A 425 37.06 19.41 -17.13
CA ASP A 425 37.87 18.26 -16.67
C ASP A 425 37.38 17.72 -15.32
N LEU A 426 36.93 18.60 -14.41
CA LEU A 426 36.28 18.22 -13.16
C LEU A 426 34.90 17.58 -13.41
N ALA A 427 34.11 18.14 -14.32
CA ALA A 427 32.80 17.60 -14.66
C ALA A 427 32.88 16.16 -15.21
N ILE A 428 33.90 15.84 -16.01
CA ILE A 428 34.16 14.48 -16.48
C ILE A 428 34.45 13.55 -15.29
N GLU A 429 35.30 13.98 -14.35
CA GLU A 429 35.66 13.19 -13.16
C GLU A 429 34.44 12.93 -12.25
N GLU A 430 33.62 13.95 -11.99
CA GLU A 430 32.41 13.81 -11.18
C GLU A 430 31.38 12.86 -11.81
N VAL A 431 31.20 12.90 -13.14
CA VAL A 431 30.31 11.97 -13.85
C VAL A 431 30.85 10.54 -13.77
N CYS A 432 32.15 10.32 -13.98
CA CYS A 432 32.78 9.01 -13.80
C CYS A 432 32.56 8.48 -12.39
N ARG A 433 32.76 9.31 -11.36
CA ARG A 433 32.54 8.95 -9.95
C ARG A 433 31.09 8.63 -9.64
N ALA A 434 30.14 9.42 -10.16
CA ALA A 434 28.71 9.19 -9.96
C ALA A 434 28.23 7.90 -10.62
N LEU A 435 28.81 7.53 -11.76
CA LEU A 435 28.47 6.31 -12.49
C LEU A 435 29.32 5.09 -12.08
N GLY A 436 30.23 5.25 -11.10
CA GLY A 436 31.11 4.18 -10.64
C GLY A 436 32.12 3.69 -11.69
N ILE A 437 32.44 4.51 -12.69
CA ILE A 437 33.37 4.15 -13.76
C ILE A 437 34.79 4.58 -13.36
N ASP A 438 35.79 3.74 -13.61
CA ASP A 438 37.20 4.05 -13.32
C ASP A 438 37.65 5.32 -14.08
N GLU A 439 38.12 6.32 -13.33
CA GLU A 439 38.59 7.61 -13.83
C GLU A 439 39.73 7.46 -14.86
N ARG A 440 40.50 6.35 -14.79
CA ARG A 440 41.58 6.06 -15.75
C ARG A 440 41.09 5.74 -17.15
N LYS A 441 39.85 5.27 -17.30
CA LYS A 441 39.29 4.86 -18.60
C LYS A 441 39.09 6.06 -19.54
N TYR A 442 38.89 7.25 -19.00
CA TYR A 442 38.62 8.49 -19.75
C TYR A 442 39.69 9.56 -19.55
N SER A 443 40.85 9.21 -18.96
CA SER A 443 41.96 10.15 -18.81
C SER A 443 42.48 10.59 -20.19
N GLY A 444 42.70 11.89 -20.37
CA GLY A 444 43.17 12.48 -21.63
C GLY A 444 42.11 12.67 -22.71
N MET A 445 40.85 12.26 -22.45
CA MET A 445 39.75 12.48 -23.40
C MET A 445 39.19 13.88 -23.31
N ARG A 446 38.77 14.40 -24.47
CA ARG A 446 38.03 15.66 -24.54
C ARG A 446 36.60 15.47 -24.09
N PHE A 447 35.96 16.53 -23.61
CA PHE A 447 34.55 16.51 -23.21
C PHE A 447 33.64 15.98 -24.32
N LYS A 448 33.90 16.37 -25.57
CA LYS A 448 33.14 15.88 -26.73
C LYS A 448 33.27 14.36 -26.91
N GLU A 449 34.50 13.86 -26.86
CA GLU A 449 34.81 12.43 -27.03
C GLU A 449 34.25 11.60 -25.87
N PHE A 450 34.31 12.15 -24.65
CA PHE A 450 33.72 11.58 -23.45
C PHE A 450 32.21 11.40 -23.59
N ILE A 451 31.47 12.43 -24.03
CA ILE A 451 30.02 12.35 -24.21
C ILE A 451 29.62 11.32 -25.29
N GLU A 452 30.36 11.27 -26.40
CA GLU A 452 30.11 10.28 -27.45
C GLU A 452 30.28 8.85 -26.91
N GLN A 453 31.32 8.58 -26.12
CA GLN A 453 31.53 7.26 -25.51
C GLN A 453 30.54 6.94 -24.37
N LEU A 454 30.15 7.94 -23.58
CA LEU A 454 29.15 7.79 -22.51
C LEU A 454 27.78 7.39 -23.09
N SER A 455 27.41 7.98 -24.23
CA SER A 455 26.13 7.68 -24.88
C SER A 455 26.01 6.21 -25.30
N ALA A 456 27.12 5.61 -25.75
CA ALA A 456 27.18 4.19 -26.12
C ALA A 456 27.02 3.23 -24.93
N LEU A 457 27.44 3.65 -23.72
CA LEU A 457 27.23 2.88 -22.49
C LEU A 457 25.78 2.95 -21.99
N SER A 458 25.08 4.07 -22.23
CA SER A 458 23.67 4.23 -21.83
C SER A 458 22.68 3.38 -22.64
N SER A 459 23.13 2.85 -23.78
CA SER A 459 22.39 1.93 -24.64
C SER A 459 22.78 0.46 -24.41
N SER A 460 23.31 0.12 -23.22
CA SER A 460 23.64 -1.28 -22.90
C SER A 460 22.38 -2.15 -22.75
N SER A 461 22.57 -3.45 -22.98
CA SER A 461 21.57 -4.53 -22.94
C SER A 461 20.71 -4.56 -21.68
N ASP A 462 21.24 -4.06 -20.57
CA ASP A 462 20.59 -4.15 -19.26
C ASP A 462 19.32 -3.30 -19.22
N LYS A 463 19.29 -2.17 -19.92
CA LYS A 463 18.10 -1.32 -19.99
C LYS A 463 16.94 -2.04 -20.68
N ASP A 464 17.23 -2.72 -21.79
CA ASP A 464 16.22 -3.46 -22.56
C ASP A 464 15.71 -4.68 -21.76
N ALA A 465 16.58 -5.31 -20.95
CA ALA A 465 16.19 -6.38 -20.04
C ALA A 465 15.23 -5.87 -18.94
N TYR A 466 15.55 -4.77 -18.27
CA TYR A 466 14.65 -4.17 -17.27
C TYR A 466 13.33 -3.70 -17.89
N GLU A 467 13.34 -3.16 -19.11
CA GLU A 467 12.11 -2.74 -19.80
C GLU A 467 11.20 -3.94 -20.11
N SER A 468 11.77 -5.08 -20.51
CA SER A 468 11.04 -6.33 -20.72
C SER A 468 10.44 -6.88 -19.41
N GLU A 469 11.21 -6.95 -18.33
CA GLU A 469 10.71 -7.43 -17.02
C GLU A 469 9.59 -6.56 -16.47
N ILE A 470 9.71 -5.23 -16.62
CA ILE A 470 8.65 -4.28 -16.25
C ILE A 470 7.38 -4.53 -17.09
N GLY A 471 7.53 -4.82 -18.38
CA GLY A 471 6.42 -5.18 -19.27
C GLY A 471 5.67 -6.42 -18.79
N ASP A 472 6.39 -7.49 -18.42
CA ASP A 472 5.80 -8.73 -17.94
C ASP A 472 5.06 -8.54 -16.60
N MET A 473 5.63 -7.75 -15.68
CA MET A 473 4.98 -7.40 -14.42
C MET A 473 3.67 -6.63 -14.65
N LEU A 474 3.64 -5.69 -15.59
CA LEU A 474 2.43 -4.93 -15.93
C LEU A 474 1.35 -5.84 -16.52
N MET A 475 1.72 -6.79 -17.39
CA MET A 475 0.78 -7.78 -17.91
C MET A 475 0.19 -8.66 -16.81
N LEU A 476 1.01 -9.09 -15.83
CA LEU A 476 0.53 -9.86 -14.69
C LEU A 476 -0.46 -9.06 -13.83
N ILE A 477 -0.16 -7.78 -13.57
CA ILE A 477 -1.05 -6.89 -12.82
C ILE A 477 -2.40 -6.72 -13.52
N ASP A 478 -2.42 -6.51 -14.84
CA ASP A 478 -3.68 -6.37 -15.58
C ASP A 478 -4.49 -7.67 -15.58
N LYS A 479 -3.81 -8.83 -15.71
CA LYS A 479 -4.44 -10.14 -15.57
C LYS A 479 -5.10 -10.31 -14.20
N MET A 480 -4.39 -10.04 -13.10
CA MET A 480 -4.96 -10.09 -11.76
C MET A 480 -6.13 -9.13 -11.58
N HIS A 481 -6.08 -7.92 -12.15
CA HIS A 481 -7.20 -6.98 -12.10
C HIS A 481 -8.41 -7.44 -12.92
N SER A 482 -8.21 -8.15 -14.03
CA SER A 482 -9.27 -8.74 -14.83
C SER A 482 -9.97 -9.89 -14.06
N GLU A 483 -9.20 -10.75 -13.40
CA GLU A 483 -9.71 -11.84 -12.57
C GLU A 483 -10.47 -11.30 -11.35
N ASN A 484 -9.92 -10.29 -10.67
CA ASN A 484 -10.60 -9.62 -9.56
C ASN A 484 -11.94 -9.00 -9.99
N ARG A 485 -12.01 -8.39 -11.18
CA ARG A 485 -13.29 -7.88 -11.72
C ARG A 485 -14.29 -9.00 -11.98
N SER A 486 -13.86 -10.12 -12.53
CA SER A 486 -14.71 -11.30 -12.76
C SER A 486 -15.23 -11.90 -11.45
N LEU A 487 -14.37 -12.01 -10.43
CA LEU A 487 -14.75 -12.48 -9.09
C LEU A 487 -15.73 -11.52 -8.43
N GLN A 488 -15.51 -10.20 -8.52
CA GLN A 488 -16.44 -9.20 -8.02
C GLN A 488 -17.82 -9.30 -8.68
N TYR A 489 -17.87 -9.52 -10.00
CA TYR A 489 -19.13 -9.72 -10.71
C TYR A 489 -19.87 -10.97 -10.23
N THR A 490 -19.14 -12.08 -10.05
CA THR A 490 -19.69 -13.35 -9.54
C THR A 490 -20.19 -13.21 -8.11
N LEU A 491 -19.44 -12.49 -7.27
CA LEU A 491 -19.83 -12.19 -5.89
C LEU A 491 -21.09 -11.32 -5.86
N ALA A 492 -21.14 -10.24 -6.65
CA ALA A 492 -22.31 -9.38 -6.75
C ALA A 492 -23.56 -10.17 -7.18
N LYS A 493 -23.42 -11.03 -8.19
CA LYS A 493 -24.51 -11.89 -8.66
C LYS A 493 -25.00 -12.85 -7.57
N SER A 494 -24.08 -13.54 -6.88
CA SER A 494 -24.47 -14.45 -5.79
C SER A 494 -25.11 -13.71 -4.61
N THR A 495 -24.62 -12.52 -4.25
CA THR A 495 -25.26 -11.70 -3.19
C THR A 495 -26.67 -11.27 -3.54
N GLU A 496 -26.95 -10.97 -4.82
CA GLU A 496 -28.29 -10.62 -5.27
C GLU A 496 -29.23 -11.84 -5.25
N GLU A 497 -28.73 -13.01 -5.65
CA GLU A 497 -29.48 -14.27 -5.53
C GLU A 497 -29.82 -14.59 -4.06
N PHE A 498 -28.86 -14.42 -3.14
CA PHE A 498 -29.11 -14.58 -1.70
C PHE A 498 -30.14 -13.57 -1.16
N ARG A 499 -30.12 -12.30 -1.61
CA ARG A 499 -31.15 -11.32 -1.23
C ARG A 499 -32.53 -11.75 -1.72
N LYS A 500 -32.63 -12.24 -2.95
CA LYS A 500 -33.89 -12.73 -3.52
C LYS A 500 -34.45 -13.91 -2.73
N GLN A 501 -33.62 -14.90 -2.42
CA GLN A 501 -34.01 -16.05 -1.58
C GLN A 501 -34.44 -15.62 -0.17
N THR A 502 -33.74 -14.66 0.42
CA THR A 502 -34.10 -14.10 1.74
C THR A 502 -35.45 -13.39 1.69
N ALA A 503 -35.75 -12.66 0.61
CA ALA A 503 -37.05 -12.02 0.44
C ALA A 503 -38.19 -13.02 0.21
N GLU A 504 -37.95 -14.10 -0.55
CA GLU A 504 -38.93 -15.17 -0.78
C GLU A 504 -39.25 -15.93 0.52
N THR A 505 -38.23 -16.34 1.28
CA THR A 505 -38.41 -17.01 2.57
C THR A 505 -39.10 -16.11 3.60
N GLN A 506 -38.84 -14.81 3.59
CA GLN A 506 -39.55 -13.86 4.45
C GLN A 506 -41.04 -13.78 4.09
N ARG A 507 -41.40 -13.73 2.81
CA ARG A 507 -42.81 -13.74 2.36
C ARG A 507 -43.52 -15.02 2.76
N GLU A 508 -42.85 -16.18 2.61
CA GLU A 508 -43.42 -17.46 3.02
C GLU A 508 -43.65 -17.51 4.54
N ARG A 509 -42.70 -16.99 5.33
CA ARG A 509 -42.85 -16.89 6.79
C ARG A 509 -44.02 -16.00 7.19
N GLU A 510 -44.21 -14.86 6.53
CA GLU A 510 -45.35 -13.96 6.76
C GLU A 510 -46.67 -14.63 6.40
N TYR A 511 -46.73 -15.33 5.27
CA TYR A 511 -47.89 -16.11 4.86
C TYR A 511 -48.25 -17.20 5.89
N LEU A 512 -47.26 -17.97 6.35
CA LEU A 512 -47.45 -18.98 7.39
C LEU A 512 -47.88 -18.38 8.73
N LYS A 513 -47.38 -17.18 9.07
CA LYS A 513 -47.80 -16.47 10.28
C LYS A 513 -49.27 -16.05 10.19
N MET A 514 -49.71 -15.54 9.05
CA MET A 514 -51.11 -15.17 8.80
C MET A 514 -52.02 -16.40 8.91
N LYS A 515 -51.65 -17.51 8.24
CA LYS A 515 -52.41 -18.77 8.32
C LYS A 515 -52.49 -19.33 9.74
N ASN A 516 -51.42 -19.23 10.53
CA ASN A 516 -51.45 -19.63 11.94
C ASN A 516 -52.38 -18.73 12.77
N ALA A 517 -52.49 -17.44 12.46
CA ALA A 517 -53.44 -16.55 13.13
C ALA A 517 -54.89 -16.96 12.82
N ASP A 518 -55.22 -17.23 11.55
CA ASP A 518 -56.55 -17.70 11.13
C ASP A 518 -56.93 -19.02 11.82
N LEU A 519 -55.98 -19.96 11.90
CA LEU A 519 -56.20 -21.24 12.60
C LEU A 519 -56.42 -21.04 14.10
N ASN A 520 -55.71 -20.11 14.73
CA ASN A 520 -55.91 -19.80 16.15
C ASN A 520 -57.29 -19.16 16.40
N GLU A 521 -57.74 -18.27 15.51
CA GLU A 521 -59.09 -17.68 15.60
C GLU A 521 -60.17 -18.76 15.48
N GLU A 522 -60.01 -19.74 14.58
CA GLU A 522 -60.93 -20.87 14.48
C GLU A 522 -60.89 -21.77 15.72
N ILE A 523 -59.71 -22.01 16.30
CA ILE A 523 -59.58 -22.75 17.57
C ILE A 523 -60.32 -22.01 18.70
N GLU A 524 -60.19 -20.69 18.80
CA GLU A 524 -60.93 -19.88 19.78
C GLU A 524 -62.44 -19.98 19.56
N ARG A 525 -62.89 -19.91 18.29
CA ARG A 525 -64.31 -20.07 17.93
C ARG A 525 -64.84 -21.44 18.36
N LEU A 526 -64.12 -22.52 18.07
CA LEU A 526 -64.47 -23.88 18.45
C LEU A 526 -64.48 -24.06 19.97
N ASN A 527 -63.53 -23.46 20.68
CA ASN A 527 -63.49 -23.48 22.15
C ASN A 527 -64.71 -22.76 22.76
N ASN A 528 -65.14 -21.63 22.19
CA ASN A 528 -66.35 -20.94 22.62
C ASN A 528 -67.61 -21.80 22.40
N VAL A 529 -67.72 -22.46 21.24
CA VAL A 529 -68.82 -23.41 20.98
C VAL A 529 -68.80 -24.55 22.00
N ASN A 530 -67.64 -25.14 22.29
CA ASN A 530 -67.50 -26.17 23.31
C ASN A 530 -67.89 -25.68 24.71
N ALA A 531 -67.55 -24.43 25.07
CA ALA A 531 -67.97 -23.84 26.34
C ALA A 531 -69.50 -23.72 26.44
N LYS A 532 -70.16 -23.26 25.38
CA LYS A 532 -71.63 -23.20 25.31
C LYS A 532 -72.28 -24.58 25.41
N LEU A 533 -71.70 -25.59 24.75
CA LEU A 533 -72.18 -26.97 24.83
C LEU A 533 -72.06 -27.54 26.26
N ARG A 534 -70.95 -27.26 26.96
CA ARG A 534 -70.79 -27.62 28.37
C ARG A 534 -71.83 -26.95 29.25
N GLU A 535 -72.05 -25.65 29.08
CA GLU A 535 -73.06 -24.91 29.86
C GLU A 535 -74.49 -25.42 29.60
N LEU A 536 -74.81 -25.83 28.36
CA LEU A 536 -76.08 -26.51 28.06
C LEU A 536 -76.17 -27.88 28.73
N ALA A 537 -75.09 -28.67 28.71
CA ALA A 537 -75.06 -29.96 29.39
C ALA A 537 -75.26 -29.80 30.90
N ASP A 538 -74.59 -28.85 31.54
CA ASP A 538 -74.73 -28.55 32.97
C ASP A 538 -76.16 -28.11 33.32
N ARG A 539 -76.78 -27.28 32.46
CA ARG A 539 -78.20 -26.89 32.61
C ARG A 539 -79.13 -28.09 32.52
N LEU A 540 -78.96 -28.93 31.50
CA LEU A 540 -79.78 -30.14 31.30
C LEU A 540 -79.59 -31.14 32.45
N GLU A 541 -78.37 -31.27 32.99
CA GLU A 541 -78.09 -32.09 34.16
C GLU A 541 -78.77 -31.53 35.42
N GLY A 542 -78.71 -30.21 35.63
CA GLY A 542 -79.45 -29.55 36.71
C GLY A 542 -80.97 -29.74 36.60
N ASP A 543 -81.52 -29.61 35.40
CA ASP A 543 -82.94 -29.87 35.14
C ASP A 543 -83.29 -31.33 35.40
N LEU A 544 -82.48 -32.29 34.94
CA LEU A 544 -82.64 -33.72 35.22
C LEU A 544 -82.61 -34.02 36.72
N GLN A 545 -81.69 -33.42 37.48
CA GLN A 545 -81.66 -33.55 38.94
C GLN A 545 -82.93 -32.99 39.57
N SER A 546 -83.42 -31.85 39.09
CA SER A 546 -84.68 -31.26 39.56
C SER A 546 -85.89 -32.14 39.24
N PHE A 547 -85.96 -32.71 38.03
CA PHE A 547 -86.98 -33.68 37.64
C PHE A 547 -86.89 -34.96 38.44
N ASN A 548 -85.69 -35.46 38.74
CA ASN A 548 -85.51 -36.64 39.60
C ASN A 548 -85.96 -36.37 41.04
N LEU A 549 -85.68 -35.18 41.58
CA LEU A 549 -86.21 -34.77 42.89
C LEU A 549 -87.74 -34.66 42.89
N GLN A 550 -88.31 -34.07 41.84
CA GLN A 550 -89.76 -34.00 41.64
C GLN A 550 -90.35 -35.40 41.44
N HIS A 551 -89.72 -36.27 40.67
CA HIS A 551 -90.15 -37.64 40.43
C HIS A 551 -90.08 -38.44 41.72
N ALA A 552 -89.01 -38.36 42.50
CA ALA A 552 -88.92 -38.99 43.81
C ALA A 552 -89.99 -38.45 44.79
N ASN A 553 -90.33 -37.16 44.71
CA ASN A 553 -91.43 -36.57 45.48
C ASN A 553 -92.81 -37.07 44.99
N ILE A 554 -93.02 -37.11 43.68
CA ILE A 554 -94.22 -37.64 43.04
C ILE A 554 -94.33 -39.14 43.29
N GLU A 555 -93.26 -39.91 43.31
CA GLU A 555 -93.20 -41.32 43.67
C GLU A 555 -93.45 -41.53 45.14
N ARG A 556 -93.01 -40.66 46.04
CA ARG A 556 -93.48 -40.66 47.43
C ARG A 556 -94.98 -40.42 47.51
N ILE A 557 -95.49 -39.46 46.74
CA ILE A 557 -96.93 -39.13 46.68
C ILE A 557 -97.75 -40.23 45.96
N ARG A 558 -97.17 -40.92 44.97
CA ARG A 558 -97.75 -42.04 44.22
C ARG A 558 -97.61 -43.35 45.01
N ALA A 559 -96.56 -43.57 45.78
CA ALA A 559 -96.51 -44.65 46.77
C ALA A 559 -97.58 -44.41 47.86
N GLN A 560 -97.95 -43.15 48.11
CA GLN A 560 -99.10 -42.79 48.95
C GLN A 560 -100.46 -42.87 48.23
N ARG A 561 -100.55 -42.77 46.89
CA ARG A 561 -101.83 -42.67 46.13
C ARG A 561 -102.14 -43.87 45.22
N ASN A 562 -101.14 -44.59 44.73
CA ASN A 562 -101.23 -45.66 43.74
C ASN A 562 -101.02 -47.02 44.39
N LEU A 563 -102.05 -47.34 45.17
CA LEU A 563 -102.64 -48.66 45.31
C LEU A 563 -103.43 -49.06 44.03
N ASN A 564 -103.15 -48.48 42.84
CA ASN A 564 -103.92 -48.75 41.62
C ASN A 564 -103.17 -48.48 40.29
N LYS A 565 -102.85 -49.59 39.59
CA LYS A 565 -102.81 -49.92 38.14
C LYS A 565 -101.90 -49.20 37.12
N ASN A 566 -101.01 -50.03 36.49
CA ASN A 566 -100.77 -50.38 35.06
C ASN A 566 -101.39 -49.50 33.95
N GLU A 567 -100.89 -49.33 32.73
CA GLU A 567 -99.94 -50.07 31.86
C GLU A 567 -99.58 -49.21 30.61
N SER A 568 -98.51 -49.59 29.90
CA SER A 568 -98.27 -49.63 28.42
C SER A 568 -98.95 -48.65 27.46
N ASP A 569 -98.22 -48.10 26.46
CA ASP A 569 -98.74 -48.01 25.08
C ASP A 569 -97.66 -47.83 23.98
N ASP A 570 -98.09 -48.18 22.77
CA ASP A 570 -97.43 -48.75 21.60
C ASP A 570 -96.96 -47.72 20.53
N GLY A 571 -96.14 -48.17 19.59
CA GLY A 571 -95.53 -47.36 18.52
C GLY A 571 -96.48 -47.00 17.37
N SER A 572 -96.58 -45.69 17.06
CA SER A 572 -97.43 -45.14 15.99
C SER A 572 -96.70 -45.05 14.64
N LEU A 573 -97.30 -45.64 13.60
CA LEU A 573 -96.93 -45.49 12.18
C LEU A 573 -97.02 -44.02 11.72
N TYR A 574 -96.02 -43.55 10.96
CA TYR A 574 -95.91 -42.18 10.45
C TYR A 574 -96.51 -42.04 9.04
N CYS A 575 -97.44 -41.11 8.87
CA CYS A 575 -98.09 -40.79 7.59
C CYS A 575 -97.49 -39.48 7.04
N ILE A 576 -96.81 -39.52 5.90
CA ILE A 576 -96.16 -38.33 5.29
C ILE A 576 -97.23 -37.35 4.78
N THR A 577 -97.13 -36.09 5.22
CA THR A 577 -98.05 -35.02 4.82
C THR A 577 -97.64 -34.35 3.49
N LEU A 578 -98.58 -33.71 2.78
CA LEU A 578 -98.29 -33.00 1.52
C LEU A 578 -97.26 -31.86 1.69
N GLN A 579 -97.17 -31.31 2.89
CA GLN A 579 -96.17 -30.31 3.26
C GLN A 579 -94.77 -30.93 3.29
N GLU A 580 -94.60 -32.09 3.92
CA GLU A 580 -93.32 -32.81 3.93
C GLU A 580 -92.85 -33.18 2.53
N TYR A 581 -93.77 -33.57 1.64
CA TYR A 581 -93.44 -33.80 0.23
C TYR A 581 -92.92 -32.53 -0.47
N SER A 582 -93.50 -31.37 -0.16
CA SER A 582 -93.09 -30.09 -0.74
C SER A 582 -91.73 -29.64 -0.22
N ASP A 583 -91.51 -29.77 1.09
CA ASP A 583 -90.23 -29.47 1.74
C ASP A 583 -89.12 -30.41 1.23
N GLU A 584 -89.42 -31.69 1.01
CA GLU A 584 -88.45 -32.66 0.49
C GLU A 584 -88.12 -32.40 -0.99
N LYS A 585 -89.09 -31.93 -1.77
CA LYS A 585 -88.87 -31.50 -3.16
C LYS A 585 -87.97 -30.27 -3.22
N GLU A 586 -88.15 -29.30 -2.32
CA GLU A 586 -87.30 -28.12 -2.23
C GLU A 586 -85.87 -28.49 -1.79
N ARG A 587 -85.73 -29.38 -0.80
CA ARG A 587 -84.42 -29.95 -0.41
C ARG A 587 -83.72 -30.62 -1.58
N ALA A 588 -84.43 -31.46 -2.33
CA ALA A 588 -83.87 -32.14 -3.51
C ALA A 588 -83.41 -31.14 -4.59
N GLN A 589 -84.13 -30.03 -4.76
CA GLN A 589 -83.75 -28.97 -5.71
C GLN A 589 -82.52 -28.19 -5.24
N ASN A 590 -82.41 -27.90 -3.94
CA ASN A 590 -81.23 -27.25 -3.36
C ASN A 590 -79.99 -28.16 -3.45
N LEU A 591 -80.14 -29.43 -3.11
CA LEU A 591 -79.10 -30.46 -3.30
C LEU A 591 -78.65 -30.56 -4.77
N GLN A 592 -79.58 -30.45 -5.72
CA GLN A 592 -79.23 -30.46 -7.15
C GLN A 592 -78.42 -29.21 -7.55
N ASN A 593 -78.72 -28.05 -6.98
CA ASN A 593 -77.96 -26.82 -7.23
C ASN A 593 -76.56 -26.91 -6.62
N GLU A 594 -76.44 -27.37 -5.38
CA GLU A 594 -75.16 -27.61 -4.70
C GLU A 594 -74.30 -28.60 -5.48
N LEU A 595 -74.90 -29.69 -5.99
CA LEU A 595 -74.19 -30.66 -6.83
C LEU A 595 -73.65 -30.03 -8.12
N ASN A 596 -74.41 -29.11 -8.74
CA ASN A 596 -73.99 -28.41 -9.95
C ASN A 596 -72.86 -27.41 -9.68
N GLU A 597 -72.90 -26.71 -8.55
CA GLU A 597 -71.83 -25.82 -8.11
C GLU A 597 -70.55 -26.60 -7.77
N ALA A 598 -70.67 -27.70 -7.04
CA ALA A 598 -69.54 -28.59 -6.74
C ALA A 598 -68.88 -29.14 -8.01
N LYS A 599 -69.66 -29.48 -9.04
CA LYS A 599 -69.14 -29.89 -10.36
C LYS A 599 -68.36 -28.79 -11.07
N ARG A 600 -68.85 -27.55 -11.06
CA ARG A 600 -68.13 -26.41 -11.65
C ARG A 600 -66.80 -26.17 -10.94
N ASN A 601 -66.82 -26.19 -9.61
CA ASN A 601 -65.61 -26.04 -8.81
C ASN A 601 -64.60 -27.16 -9.09
N TYR A 602 -65.09 -28.40 -9.28
CA TYR A 602 -64.24 -29.53 -9.66
C TYR A 602 -63.60 -29.34 -11.03
N ASP A 603 -64.37 -28.90 -12.03
CA ASP A 603 -63.85 -28.67 -13.39
C ASP A 603 -62.82 -27.52 -13.42
N GLU A 604 -63.05 -26.45 -12.66
CA GLU A 604 -62.11 -25.35 -12.50
C GLU A 604 -60.81 -25.81 -11.82
N LEU A 605 -60.91 -26.59 -10.74
CA LEU A 605 -59.74 -27.14 -10.04
C LEU A 605 -58.93 -28.07 -10.97
N LYS A 606 -59.63 -28.87 -11.78
CA LYS A 606 -59.01 -29.76 -12.77
C LYS A 606 -58.28 -28.98 -13.85
N GLN A 607 -58.83 -27.86 -14.29
CA GLN A 607 -58.17 -26.98 -15.27
C GLN A 607 -56.91 -26.33 -14.69
N ILE A 608 -56.97 -25.85 -13.45
CA ILE A 608 -55.81 -25.30 -12.74
C ILE A 608 -54.71 -26.36 -12.58
N LEU A 609 -55.07 -27.62 -12.29
CA LEU A 609 -54.11 -28.72 -12.19
C LEU A 609 -53.39 -28.95 -13.53
N ASN A 610 -54.13 -29.05 -14.63
CA ASN A 610 -53.55 -29.24 -15.96
C ASN A 610 -52.63 -28.08 -16.35
N ASP A 611 -53.01 -26.84 -16.05
CA ASP A 611 -52.19 -25.66 -16.32
C ASP A 611 -50.89 -25.65 -15.48
N LYS A 612 -50.95 -26.15 -14.24
CA LYS A 612 -49.75 -26.32 -13.41
C LYS A 612 -48.84 -27.41 -13.95
N GLU A 613 -49.38 -28.56 -14.34
CA GLU A 613 -48.61 -29.66 -14.95
C GLU A 613 -47.93 -29.19 -16.25
N ALA A 614 -48.63 -28.44 -17.10
CA ALA A 614 -48.05 -27.90 -18.32
C ALA A 614 -46.89 -26.92 -18.05
N LYS A 615 -47.04 -26.04 -17.05
CA LYS A 615 -45.96 -25.12 -16.63
C LYS A 615 -44.77 -25.86 -16.05
N GLU A 616 -45.00 -26.89 -15.25
CA GLU A 616 -43.94 -27.71 -14.67
C GLU A 616 -43.13 -28.42 -15.77
N ILE A 617 -43.81 -29.03 -16.75
CA ILE A 617 -43.17 -29.64 -17.93
C ILE A 617 -42.35 -28.61 -18.70
N GLN A 618 -42.88 -27.40 -18.91
CA GLN A 618 -42.15 -26.33 -19.59
C GLN A 618 -40.88 -25.94 -18.83
N THR A 619 -40.97 -25.70 -17.51
CA THR A 619 -39.81 -25.33 -16.69
C THR A 619 -38.75 -26.43 -16.66
N ASN A 620 -39.17 -27.70 -16.62
CA ASN A 620 -38.25 -28.83 -16.62
C ASN A 620 -37.51 -28.97 -17.96
N ASN A 621 -38.21 -28.76 -19.07
CA ASN A 621 -37.58 -28.74 -20.40
C ASN A 621 -36.58 -27.59 -20.56
N GLU A 622 -36.91 -26.39 -20.07
CA GLU A 622 -35.97 -25.26 -20.07
C GLU A 622 -34.72 -25.55 -19.23
N GLN A 623 -34.90 -26.17 -18.06
CA GLN A 623 -33.78 -26.53 -17.19
C GLN A 623 -32.87 -27.58 -17.85
N ARG A 624 -33.47 -28.60 -18.46
CA ARG A 624 -32.73 -29.62 -19.22
C ARG A 624 -31.95 -29.03 -20.38
N ASN A 625 -32.51 -28.04 -21.10
CA ASN A 625 -31.79 -27.35 -22.18
C ASN A 625 -30.60 -26.54 -21.64
N ARG A 626 -30.77 -25.83 -20.51
CA ARG A 626 -29.65 -25.11 -19.87
C ARG A 626 -28.56 -26.07 -19.40
N GLU A 627 -28.93 -27.25 -18.90
CA GLU A 627 -27.99 -28.29 -18.51
C GLU A 627 -27.22 -28.85 -19.71
N THR A 628 -27.89 -29.09 -20.85
CA THR A 628 -27.20 -29.52 -22.08
C THR A 628 -26.22 -28.46 -22.60
N ASP A 629 -26.59 -27.18 -22.55
CA ASP A 629 -25.71 -26.09 -22.97
C ASP A 629 -24.49 -25.97 -22.06
N ALA A 630 -24.69 -26.11 -20.74
CA ALA A 630 -23.60 -26.11 -19.76
C ALA A 630 -22.65 -27.31 -19.97
N ASN A 631 -23.20 -28.50 -20.24
CA ASN A 631 -22.40 -29.69 -20.51
C ASN A 631 -21.57 -29.56 -21.79
N ASN A 632 -22.12 -28.95 -22.84
CA ASN A 632 -21.38 -28.66 -24.08
C ASN A 632 -20.22 -27.69 -23.82
N ALA A 633 -20.45 -26.63 -23.05
CA ALA A 633 -19.39 -25.67 -22.69
C ALA A 633 -18.28 -26.31 -21.85
N ILE A 634 -18.64 -27.21 -20.92
CA ILE A 634 -17.66 -27.97 -20.12
C ILE A 634 -16.81 -28.86 -21.04
N HIS A 635 -17.42 -29.53 -22.02
CA HIS A 635 -16.69 -30.36 -22.98
C HIS A 635 -15.71 -29.54 -23.83
N GLU A 636 -16.10 -28.37 -24.31
CA GLU A 636 -15.21 -27.46 -25.05
C GLU A 636 -14.01 -27.01 -24.20
N LEU A 637 -14.25 -26.63 -22.94
CA LEU A 637 -13.17 -26.24 -22.02
C LEU A 637 -12.23 -27.41 -21.70
N GLN A 638 -12.77 -28.62 -21.53
CA GLN A 638 -11.98 -29.83 -21.34
C GLN A 638 -11.10 -30.11 -22.56
N GLN A 639 -11.63 -29.94 -23.76
CA GLN A 639 -10.85 -30.10 -24.98
C GLN A 639 -9.71 -29.07 -25.07
N GLN A 640 -9.99 -27.79 -24.79
CA GLN A 640 -8.97 -26.75 -24.76
C GLN A 640 -7.87 -27.03 -23.74
N ASN A 641 -8.23 -27.51 -22.55
CA ASN A 641 -7.24 -27.89 -21.54
C ASN A 641 -6.37 -29.06 -21.99
N ASN A 642 -6.95 -30.06 -22.67
CA ASN A 642 -6.18 -31.17 -23.23
C ASN A 642 -5.21 -30.70 -24.32
N ASP A 643 -5.65 -29.80 -25.21
CA ASP A 643 -4.78 -29.23 -26.25
C ASP A 643 -3.63 -28.41 -25.66
N LEU A 644 -3.89 -27.68 -24.57
CA LEU A 644 -2.85 -26.91 -23.86
C LEU A 644 -1.86 -27.83 -23.14
N LEU A 645 -2.34 -28.91 -22.52
CA LEU A 645 -1.47 -29.92 -21.89
C LEU A 645 -0.56 -30.57 -22.91
N GLN A 646 -1.08 -30.93 -24.08
CA GLN A 646 -0.27 -31.49 -25.16
C GLN A 646 0.82 -30.50 -25.62
N LYS A 647 0.47 -29.22 -25.82
CA LYS A 647 1.46 -28.20 -26.20
C LYS A 647 2.54 -27.99 -25.14
N LEU A 648 2.17 -28.09 -23.87
CA LEU A 648 3.14 -27.98 -22.77
C LEU A 648 4.10 -29.18 -22.76
N GLU A 649 3.59 -30.38 -22.99
CA GLU A 649 4.40 -31.60 -23.11
C GLU A 649 5.37 -31.52 -24.29
N GLU A 650 4.90 -31.10 -25.47
CA GLU A 650 5.73 -30.87 -26.66
C GLU A 650 6.84 -29.83 -26.39
N ALA A 651 6.51 -28.72 -25.71
CA ALA A 651 7.50 -27.71 -25.34
C ALA A 651 8.53 -28.22 -24.32
N MET A 652 8.08 -29.04 -23.35
CA MET A 652 8.99 -29.67 -22.39
C MET A 652 9.93 -30.66 -23.09
N GLU A 653 9.45 -31.47 -24.02
CA GLU A 653 10.28 -32.36 -24.82
C GLU A 653 11.31 -31.59 -25.67
N GLU A 654 10.91 -30.47 -26.27
CA GLU A 654 11.79 -29.58 -27.02
C GLU A 654 12.90 -28.99 -26.15
N THR A 655 12.56 -28.47 -24.97
CA THR A 655 13.55 -27.93 -24.03
C THR A 655 14.52 -28.99 -23.53
N ASN A 656 14.03 -30.19 -23.19
CA ASN A 656 14.88 -31.31 -22.79
C ASN A 656 15.84 -31.73 -23.91
N ARG A 657 15.38 -31.68 -25.17
CA ARG A 657 16.24 -31.97 -26.33
C ARG A 657 17.32 -30.91 -26.47
N MET A 658 16.96 -29.63 -26.42
CA MET A 658 17.94 -28.53 -26.49
C MET A 658 18.95 -28.59 -25.35
N ASP A 659 18.52 -28.88 -24.12
CA ASP A 659 19.42 -29.03 -22.98
C ASP A 659 20.39 -30.20 -23.15
N SER A 660 19.90 -31.32 -23.70
CA SER A 660 20.76 -32.48 -24.00
C SER A 660 21.80 -32.15 -25.08
N GLU A 661 21.40 -31.43 -26.13
CA GLU A 661 22.32 -30.94 -27.17
C GLU A 661 23.36 -29.97 -26.59
N LEU A 662 22.94 -29.01 -25.75
CA LEU A 662 23.83 -28.05 -25.10
C LEU A 662 24.84 -28.75 -24.18
N LYS A 663 24.42 -29.77 -23.43
CA LYS A 663 25.32 -30.58 -22.60
C LYS A 663 26.38 -31.29 -23.45
N GLU A 664 25.99 -31.87 -24.57
CA GLU A 664 26.92 -32.50 -25.51
C GLU A 664 27.91 -31.48 -26.12
N PHE A 665 27.45 -30.29 -26.50
CA PHE A 665 28.33 -29.22 -26.99
C PHE A 665 29.33 -28.75 -25.92
N ARG A 666 28.87 -28.57 -24.68
CA ARG A 666 29.73 -28.20 -23.54
C ARG A 666 30.77 -29.27 -23.25
N ARG A 667 30.38 -30.56 -23.29
CA ARG A 667 31.29 -31.70 -23.13
C ARG A 667 32.39 -31.68 -24.20
N LYS A 668 32.01 -31.57 -25.48
CA LYS A 668 32.96 -31.50 -26.60
C LYS A 668 33.90 -30.31 -26.50
N ARG A 669 33.41 -29.15 -26.08
CA ARG A 669 34.26 -27.97 -25.83
C ARG A 669 35.31 -28.25 -24.75
N CYS A 670 34.91 -28.88 -23.63
CA CYS A 670 35.86 -29.21 -22.57
C CYS A 670 36.87 -30.29 -23.01
N GLU A 671 36.46 -31.31 -23.76
CA GLU A 671 37.38 -32.32 -24.33
C GLU A 671 38.41 -31.68 -25.27
N ALA A 672 37.97 -30.72 -26.10
CA ALA A 672 38.87 -29.99 -26.99
C ALA A 672 39.88 -29.13 -26.21
N LEU A 673 39.48 -28.51 -25.10
CA LEU A 673 40.39 -27.73 -24.23
C LEU A 673 41.39 -28.65 -23.51
N GLU A 674 40.94 -29.80 -23.02
CA GLU A 674 41.77 -30.79 -22.31
C GLU A 674 42.84 -31.39 -23.24
N LEU A 675 42.48 -31.72 -24.49
CA LEU A 675 43.44 -32.18 -25.51
C LEU A 675 44.47 -31.11 -25.88
N ARG A 676 44.09 -29.82 -25.91
CA ARG A 676 45.00 -28.71 -26.22
C ARG A 676 45.97 -28.41 -25.09
N GLU A 677 45.51 -28.51 -23.84
CA GLU A 677 46.40 -28.40 -22.67
C GLU A 677 47.48 -29.48 -22.74
N HIS A 678 47.12 -30.69 -23.16
CA HIS A 678 48.07 -31.79 -23.37
C HIS A 678 49.04 -31.58 -24.54
N ASP A 679 48.62 -30.96 -25.65
CA ASP A 679 49.48 -30.68 -26.82
C ASP A 679 50.43 -29.48 -26.58
N GLY A 680 50.03 -28.49 -25.76
CA GLY A 680 50.88 -27.41 -25.26
C GLY A 680 51.29 -26.35 -26.29
N GLN A 681 50.75 -26.40 -27.51
CA GLN A 681 51.09 -25.46 -28.61
C GLN A 681 50.16 -24.25 -28.71
N LEU A 682 48.97 -24.31 -28.08
CA LEU A 682 47.93 -23.28 -28.16
C LEU A 682 47.59 -22.76 -26.75
N GLU A 683 47.21 -21.49 -26.66
CA GLU A 683 46.76 -20.89 -25.40
C GLU A 683 45.41 -21.49 -24.97
N VAL A 684 45.36 -21.98 -23.74
CA VAL A 684 44.16 -22.56 -23.12
C VAL A 684 43.77 -21.67 -21.92
N PRO A 685 42.48 -21.38 -21.69
CA PRO A 685 42.03 -20.66 -20.51
C PRO A 685 42.52 -21.34 -19.22
N THR A 686 43.05 -20.56 -18.27
CA THR A 686 43.72 -21.04 -17.04
C THR A 686 42.81 -21.78 -16.05
N THR A 687 41.50 -21.81 -16.30
CA THR A 687 40.50 -22.45 -15.44
C THR A 687 39.44 -23.14 -16.31
N PHE A 688 39.74 -24.32 -16.85
CA PHE A 688 38.73 -25.14 -17.52
C PHE A 688 38.41 -26.39 -16.68
N LEU A 689 37.16 -26.84 -16.76
CA LEU A 689 36.66 -27.97 -15.99
C LEU A 689 36.83 -29.28 -16.78
N PRO A 690 36.99 -30.42 -16.11
CA PRO A 690 36.97 -31.74 -16.76
C PRO A 690 35.66 -31.95 -17.55
N PRO A 691 35.67 -32.67 -18.69
CA PRO A 691 34.52 -32.84 -19.58
C PRO A 691 33.20 -33.23 -18.92
N ALA A 692 33.25 -34.13 -17.95
CA ALA A 692 32.07 -34.58 -17.21
C ALA A 692 31.45 -33.49 -16.32
N GLN A 693 32.27 -32.57 -15.80
CA GLN A 693 31.81 -31.45 -14.96
C GLN A 693 31.46 -30.22 -15.81
N GLY A 694 32.20 -29.99 -16.89
CA GLY A 694 31.92 -28.91 -17.84
C GLY A 694 30.64 -29.11 -18.65
N ALA A 695 30.24 -30.36 -18.91
CA ALA A 695 28.96 -30.66 -19.57
C ALA A 695 27.74 -30.13 -18.81
N GLU A 696 27.78 -30.21 -17.48
CA GLU A 696 26.68 -29.79 -16.59
C GLU A 696 26.74 -28.30 -16.21
N CYS A 697 27.91 -27.66 -16.40
CA CYS A 697 28.08 -26.25 -16.03
C CYS A 697 27.79 -25.33 -17.23
N PRO A 698 26.79 -24.43 -17.14
CA PRO A 698 26.58 -23.41 -18.15
C PRO A 698 27.79 -22.49 -18.22
N VAL A 699 28.14 -22.09 -19.44
CA VAL A 699 29.28 -21.23 -19.71
C VAL A 699 28.77 -19.92 -20.28
N ASP A 700 29.26 -18.84 -19.72
CA ASP A 700 28.94 -17.48 -20.12
C ASP A 700 29.25 -17.27 -21.63
N PRO A 701 28.28 -16.78 -22.43
CA PRO A 701 28.49 -16.43 -23.83
C PRO A 701 29.67 -15.49 -24.07
N GLU A 702 29.98 -14.58 -23.14
CA GLU A 702 31.11 -13.64 -23.28
C GLU A 702 32.46 -14.37 -23.23
N VAL A 703 32.55 -15.44 -22.44
CA VAL A 703 33.74 -16.31 -22.39
C VAL A 703 33.91 -17.06 -23.70
N ILE A 704 32.81 -17.55 -24.30
CA ILE A 704 32.84 -18.22 -25.61
C ILE A 704 33.21 -17.24 -26.72
N ALA A 705 32.74 -15.99 -26.65
CA ALA A 705 33.05 -14.96 -27.64
C ALA A 705 34.49 -14.43 -27.54
N GLY A 706 35.05 -14.42 -26.33
CA GLY A 706 36.45 -14.07 -26.07
C GLY A 706 37.43 -15.21 -26.35
N GLU A 707 36.94 -16.45 -26.48
CA GLU A 707 37.75 -17.57 -26.91
C GLU A 707 38.14 -17.40 -28.38
N PRO A 708 39.42 -17.59 -28.73
CA PRO A 708 39.83 -17.48 -30.11
C PRO A 708 39.10 -18.56 -30.93
N LEU A 709 38.58 -18.17 -32.10
CA LEU A 709 37.90 -19.05 -33.04
C LEU A 709 38.90 -20.07 -33.60
N TYR A 710 39.14 -21.13 -32.84
CA TYR A 710 40.06 -22.19 -33.22
C TYR A 710 39.32 -23.20 -34.08
N CYS A 711 39.72 -23.28 -35.35
CA CYS A 711 39.22 -24.20 -36.34
C CYS A 711 39.21 -25.66 -35.83
N VAL A 712 38.01 -26.22 -35.79
CA VAL A 712 37.60 -27.62 -35.99
C VAL A 712 38.76 -28.58 -36.29
N THR A 713 38.87 -29.66 -35.52
CA THR A 713 39.87 -30.72 -35.78
C THR A 713 39.61 -31.38 -37.15
N MET A 714 40.64 -31.89 -37.83
CA MET A 714 40.48 -32.51 -39.17
C MET A 714 39.51 -33.72 -39.18
N ASP A 715 39.28 -34.33 -38.02
CA ASP A 715 38.31 -35.43 -37.83
C ASP A 715 36.85 -34.93 -37.77
N GLU A 716 36.63 -33.64 -37.49
CA GLU A 716 35.31 -32.99 -37.51
C GLU A 716 35.00 -32.33 -38.87
N LEU A 717 35.96 -32.31 -39.81
CA LEU A 717 35.80 -31.77 -41.17
C LEU A 717 35.57 -32.85 -42.25
N ASN A 718 35.72 -34.14 -41.90
CA ASN A 718 35.39 -35.32 -42.74
C ASN A 718 34.14 -36.02 -42.21
#